data_AF-A0A5C6EI64-F1
#
_entry.id   AF-A0A5C6EI64-F1
#
_cell.length_a   1.000
_cell.length_b   1.000
_cell.length_c   1.000
_cell.angle_alpha   90.00
_cell.angle_beta   90.00
_cell.angle_gamma   90.00
#
_symmetry.space_group_name_H-M   'P 1'
#
loop_
_entity.id
_entity.type
_entity.pdbx_description
1 polymer ?
#
loop_
_entity_poly.entity_id
_entity_poly.type
_entity_poly.pdbx_seq_one_letter_code
_entity_poly.pdbx_strand_id
1 'polypeptide(L)'
;MKRKNTMQQYMLNFESAELPTKEVNKVQEDVSLPPPPQGEREQPRILHYPGKLHFDWPEASNQHDRDTITVDRVGTVNGQVPHRFVILRGDTVRVNLTKDKQKDGEVVGISHARNEVSIRFPGARAGTDGIWFSLGYIYPSKQPIEEPPKGVPLSGVIERLNSKHGETLTEADRVPAQATPYLFADHKQTVEKLRDGSITVAEIQDGFTRLLESKDAFVADLVGRLKAPQLKALASRLGDWNAKSQRKEENAASIHRMLLHDFHLADSFSYVMGQDPEQVLRDAVFGQTKADIEAYFAKRNDAKEETEKAVSNPETLSEFHTFLRHLGEAELSDSQLRTFSELNASISRKRRAEKRQEQSVSQFESEELSDIAFTVKEGYHDKKECSLWIVQLPGRVERATFTELKNKAKMLGGWYSSFKKADAGFQFLDKERAERFTALLGSDVDRTDVLEQRKERRELTAAERLHELAKSTFDKAEETIEASENSLQNTVRRADMQAGIRGRAHADQALARSLHSIAEALSTGEAKFLDGIRFKVQIEELDSILYLAKYARIREVKKLENEGSYNHHKRQETESDKPYGEADVRFAKYPFPTLYKQHLLEAASIAKGVSGAKLAAARMEKRLRNHTEDYVTFEAEYEISQLTDFLSRLPARMTSDHMRDDLERFNRVRRANIFDVHELRAALYEYLPHKASVRGDSPIAIAERELIGKKLPGFFPTPKSTISDMLDHADIEAHHSVLEPNAGKGDIVEAIAERVPGVAIKAIEFNRTLSDVLGAKGIEVEFSDFLEHKASYDRIVMNPPFENGADIEHVQHAYSLLEPGGRMVAIMSEGPFFRSDKKAEAFRAWLDDNAGTSEQLPEDTFKGVDSFRHTGVRTRLVVIDR
;
A
#
# COMPACT_ATOMS: atom_id res chain seq x y z
N MET A 1 -11.40 -1.06 -30.71
CA MET A 1 -11.10 -2.51 -30.67
C MET A 1 -11.29 -3.18 -29.31
N LYS A 2 -10.66 -2.76 -28.20
CA LYS A 2 -10.72 -3.49 -26.90
C LYS A 2 -12.11 -3.75 -26.29
N ARG A 3 -13.15 -2.96 -26.62
CA ARG A 3 -14.52 -3.15 -26.08
C ARG A 3 -15.37 -4.21 -26.80
N LYS A 4 -15.08 -4.56 -28.07
CA LYS A 4 -15.93 -5.49 -28.85
C LYS A 4 -15.68 -6.96 -28.45
N ASN A 5 -14.43 -7.38 -28.35
CA ASN A 5 -14.10 -8.82 -28.19
C ASN A 5 -14.22 -9.36 -26.76
N THR A 6 -13.84 -8.59 -25.72
CA THR A 6 -14.06 -9.03 -24.33
C THR A 6 -15.54 -8.99 -23.95
N MET A 7 -16.34 -8.11 -24.56
CA MET A 7 -17.79 -8.12 -24.39
C MET A 7 -18.44 -9.31 -25.12
N GLN A 8 -18.04 -9.67 -26.35
CA GLN A 8 -18.67 -10.78 -27.10
C GLN A 8 -18.68 -12.12 -26.34
N GLN A 9 -17.65 -12.40 -25.54
CA GLN A 9 -17.57 -13.62 -24.71
C GLN A 9 -18.58 -13.64 -23.55
N TYR A 10 -18.87 -12.49 -22.93
CA TYR A 10 -19.92 -12.32 -21.91
C TYR A 10 -21.30 -12.02 -22.51
N MET A 11 -21.38 -11.71 -23.81
CA MET A 11 -22.60 -11.30 -24.49
C MET A 11 -23.47 -12.46 -24.96
N LEU A 12 -22.88 -13.62 -25.31
CA LEU A 12 -23.60 -14.79 -25.84
C LEU A 12 -23.76 -15.93 -24.81
N ASN A 13 -23.02 -15.89 -23.70
CA ASN A 13 -23.16 -16.82 -22.57
C ASN A 13 -24.02 -16.18 -21.46
N PHE A 14 -25.34 -16.28 -21.59
CA PHE A 14 -26.27 -15.84 -20.53
C PHE A 14 -26.48 -16.87 -19.41
N GLU A 15 -25.84 -18.04 -19.49
CA GLU A 15 -25.94 -19.09 -18.47
C GLU A 15 -24.89 -18.97 -17.35
N SER A 16 -23.88 -18.09 -17.48
CA SER A 16 -22.71 -18.13 -16.57
C SER A 16 -22.18 -16.75 -16.13
N ALA A 17 -23.03 -15.77 -15.88
CA ALA A 17 -22.61 -14.54 -15.20
C ALA A 17 -23.77 -13.91 -14.39
N GLU A 18 -23.83 -14.26 -13.11
CA GLU A 18 -24.50 -13.43 -12.11
C GLU A 18 -23.77 -12.08 -12.04
N LEU A 19 -24.50 -10.98 -12.20
CA LEU A 19 -24.03 -9.65 -11.81
C LEU A 19 -24.14 -9.53 -10.28
N PRO A 20 -23.25 -8.78 -9.61
CA PRO A 20 -23.31 -8.61 -8.16
C PRO A 20 -24.54 -7.77 -7.80
N THR A 21 -25.60 -8.43 -7.34
CA THR A 21 -26.78 -7.75 -6.79
C THR A 21 -26.56 -7.47 -5.31
N LYS A 22 -26.46 -6.19 -4.98
CA LYS A 22 -26.91 -5.70 -3.66
C LYS A 22 -28.40 -6.01 -3.55
N GLU A 23 -28.78 -6.69 -2.48
CA GLU A 23 -30.18 -6.82 -2.04
C GLU A 23 -30.85 -5.45 -2.02
N VAL A 24 -32.06 -5.33 -2.61
CA VAL A 24 -33.28 -4.94 -1.87
C VAL A 24 -34.52 -5.51 -2.58
N ASN A 25 -35.42 -6.00 -1.74
CA ASN A 25 -36.75 -6.56 -1.90
C ASN A 25 -37.77 -5.90 -2.86
N LYS A 26 -38.62 -6.82 -3.36
CA LYS A 26 -40.09 -6.78 -3.56
C LYS A 26 -40.73 -6.26 -4.85
N VAL A 27 -41.48 -7.23 -5.42
CA VAL A 27 -42.86 -7.21 -5.95
C VAL A 27 -43.10 -6.45 -7.25
N GLN A 28 -43.52 -7.20 -8.26
CA GLN A 28 -44.40 -6.69 -9.29
C GLN A 28 -45.53 -7.69 -9.53
N GLU A 29 -46.74 -7.23 -9.26
CA GLU A 29 -48.00 -7.76 -9.79
C GLU A 29 -47.99 -7.58 -11.31
N ASP A 30 -48.53 -8.55 -12.04
CA ASP A 30 -48.95 -8.33 -13.42
C ASP A 30 -50.37 -8.85 -13.63
N VAL A 31 -51.17 -7.99 -14.24
CA VAL A 31 -52.60 -8.12 -14.50
C VAL A 31 -52.78 -8.90 -15.80
N SER A 32 -53.66 -9.91 -15.81
CA SER A 32 -54.09 -10.61 -17.03
C SER A 32 -55.59 -10.49 -17.27
N LEU A 33 -56.01 -10.40 -18.54
CA LEU A 33 -57.34 -10.72 -19.05
C LEU A 33 -57.16 -11.51 -20.39
N PRO A 34 -58.18 -12.21 -20.94
CA PRO A 34 -58.53 -13.61 -20.70
C PRO A 34 -58.29 -14.50 -21.94
N PRO A 35 -58.45 -15.84 -21.85
CA PRO A 35 -58.11 -16.78 -22.92
C PRO A 35 -59.27 -17.06 -23.90
N PRO A 36 -59.01 -17.65 -25.09
CA PRO A 36 -60.01 -18.38 -25.86
C PRO A 36 -59.95 -19.91 -25.61
N PRO A 37 -61.00 -20.67 -25.97
CA PRO A 37 -61.43 -21.86 -25.22
C PRO A 37 -60.86 -23.21 -25.69
N GLN A 38 -60.52 -24.00 -24.68
CA GLN A 38 -60.47 -25.46 -24.45
C GLN A 38 -60.55 -26.46 -25.61
N GLY A 39 -59.57 -27.39 -25.61
CA GLY A 39 -59.87 -28.82 -25.61
C GLY A 39 -59.70 -29.36 -24.18
N GLU A 40 -60.72 -29.99 -23.62
CA GLU A 40 -60.78 -30.43 -22.22
C GLU A 40 -59.64 -31.38 -21.87
N ARG A 41 -58.89 -31.02 -20.83
CA ARG A 41 -57.95 -31.90 -20.12
C ARG A 41 -58.44 -31.93 -18.68
N GLU A 42 -58.75 -33.12 -18.16
CA GLU A 42 -59.26 -33.28 -16.79
C GLU A 42 -58.30 -32.63 -15.79
N GLN A 43 -58.80 -31.63 -15.07
CA GLN A 43 -58.06 -30.96 -14.01
C GLN A 43 -57.89 -31.93 -12.82
N PRO A 44 -56.84 -31.76 -11.98
CA PRO A 44 -56.71 -32.54 -10.75
C PRO A 44 -57.99 -32.43 -9.92
N ARG A 45 -58.46 -33.56 -9.38
CA ARG A 45 -59.73 -33.67 -8.63
C ARG A 45 -59.58 -33.02 -7.25
N ILE A 46 -59.59 -31.69 -7.23
CA ILE A 46 -59.52 -30.86 -6.03
C ILE A 46 -60.94 -30.47 -5.63
N LEU A 47 -61.30 -30.80 -4.39
CA LEU A 47 -62.56 -30.45 -3.77
C LEU A 47 -62.37 -29.23 -2.88
N HIS A 48 -63.12 -28.18 -3.18
CA HIS A 48 -63.16 -26.95 -2.41
C HIS A 48 -64.46 -26.89 -1.60
N TYR A 49 -64.35 -26.53 -0.33
CA TYR A 49 -65.48 -26.36 0.59
C TYR A 49 -65.57 -24.90 1.05
N PRO A 50 -65.99 -23.97 0.17
CA PRO A 50 -66.01 -22.55 0.46
C PRO A 50 -66.93 -22.23 1.65
N GLY A 51 -66.47 -21.39 2.57
CA GLY A 51 -67.24 -20.95 3.74
C GLY A 51 -67.33 -21.94 4.90
N LYS A 52 -66.69 -23.12 4.80
CA LYS A 52 -66.61 -24.10 5.89
C LYS A 52 -65.17 -24.22 6.40
N LEU A 53 -65.00 -24.23 7.72
CA LEU A 53 -63.72 -24.59 8.34
C LEU A 53 -63.49 -26.10 8.13
N HIS A 54 -62.23 -26.53 8.13
CA HIS A 54 -61.88 -27.92 7.80
C HIS A 54 -62.50 -28.98 8.72
N PHE A 55 -62.83 -28.61 9.96
CA PHE A 55 -63.54 -29.47 10.90
C PHE A 55 -65.00 -29.74 10.50
N ASP A 56 -65.58 -28.88 9.64
CA ASP A 56 -66.96 -28.98 9.14
C ASP A 56 -67.03 -29.64 7.75
N TRP A 57 -65.90 -30.15 7.25
CA TRP A 57 -65.85 -30.88 5.98
C TRP A 57 -66.44 -32.28 6.18
N PRO A 58 -67.11 -32.86 5.15
CA PRO A 58 -67.54 -34.25 5.20
C PRO A 58 -66.34 -35.17 5.53
N GLU A 59 -66.55 -36.24 6.30
CA GLU A 59 -65.45 -37.16 6.63
C GLU A 59 -64.75 -37.66 5.35
N ALA A 60 -63.41 -37.68 5.38
CA ALA A 60 -62.57 -38.11 4.26
C ALA A 60 -62.88 -39.55 3.81
N SER A 61 -63.23 -40.42 4.76
CA SER A 61 -63.63 -41.81 4.55
C SER A 61 -64.79 -41.98 3.57
N ASN A 62 -65.71 -41.02 3.48
CA ASN A 62 -66.86 -41.09 2.56
C ASN A 62 -66.47 -40.95 1.08
N GLN A 63 -65.22 -40.57 0.80
CA GLN A 63 -64.66 -40.43 -0.54
C GLN A 63 -63.56 -41.46 -0.83
N HIS A 64 -63.35 -42.41 0.08
CA HIS A 64 -62.40 -43.50 -0.10
C HIS A 64 -63.14 -44.72 -0.65
N ASP A 65 -62.72 -45.19 -1.81
CA ASP A 65 -63.06 -46.51 -2.36
C ASP A 65 -61.79 -47.36 -2.50
N ARG A 66 -61.86 -48.52 -3.15
CA ARG A 66 -60.69 -49.42 -3.30
C ARG A 66 -59.48 -48.72 -3.97
N ASP A 67 -59.72 -47.72 -4.81
CA ASP A 67 -58.73 -47.11 -5.69
C ASP A 67 -58.64 -45.58 -5.55
N THR A 68 -59.27 -45.00 -4.53
CA THR A 68 -59.24 -43.55 -4.23
C THR A 68 -58.89 -43.29 -2.77
N ILE A 69 -57.99 -42.35 -2.51
CA ILE A 69 -57.71 -41.82 -1.16
C ILE A 69 -57.60 -40.30 -1.21
N THR A 70 -57.98 -39.62 -0.13
CA THR A 70 -58.01 -38.15 -0.08
C THR A 70 -57.00 -37.57 0.88
N VAL A 71 -56.53 -36.36 0.61
CA VAL A 71 -55.58 -35.63 1.45
C VAL A 71 -56.07 -34.21 1.69
N ASP A 72 -56.11 -33.81 2.95
CA ASP A 72 -56.53 -32.47 3.37
C ASP A 72 -55.32 -31.54 3.54
N ARG A 73 -55.34 -30.42 2.83
CA ARG A 73 -54.37 -29.33 3.00
C ARG A 73 -55.06 -28.18 3.71
N VAL A 74 -54.82 -28.14 5.01
CA VAL A 74 -55.58 -27.34 5.97
C VAL A 74 -54.96 -25.96 6.27
N GLY A 75 -53.71 -25.74 5.82
CA GLY A 75 -52.95 -24.52 6.08
C GLY A 75 -52.75 -23.68 4.82
N THR A 76 -52.72 -22.35 4.99
CA THR A 76 -52.48 -21.40 3.91
C THR A 76 -50.98 -21.28 3.64
N VAL A 77 -50.47 -22.03 2.66
CA VAL A 77 -49.10 -21.85 2.15
C VAL A 77 -49.19 -21.27 0.74
N ASN A 78 -48.52 -20.14 0.51
CA ASN A 78 -48.51 -19.42 -0.78
C ASN A 78 -49.89 -19.02 -1.32
N GLY A 79 -50.82 -18.61 -0.44
CA GLY A 79 -52.11 -18.03 -0.86
C GLY A 79 -53.15 -19.01 -1.42
N GLN A 80 -52.91 -20.32 -1.33
CA GLN A 80 -53.90 -21.33 -1.70
C GLN A 80 -54.91 -21.57 -0.59
N VAL A 81 -56.21 -21.57 -0.94
CA VAL A 81 -57.33 -21.84 -0.03
C VAL A 81 -57.25 -23.29 0.48
N PRO A 82 -57.59 -23.58 1.75
CA PRO A 82 -57.68 -24.95 2.23
C PRO A 82 -58.55 -25.81 1.30
N HIS A 83 -58.02 -26.95 0.88
CA HIS A 83 -58.68 -27.84 -0.06
C HIS A 83 -58.38 -29.31 0.23
N ARG A 84 -59.26 -30.21 -0.22
CA ARG A 84 -59.07 -31.66 -0.23
C ARG A 84 -58.74 -32.09 -1.65
N PHE A 85 -57.70 -32.90 -1.85
CA PHE A 85 -57.46 -33.53 -3.16
C PHE A 85 -57.70 -35.02 -3.10
N VAL A 86 -58.30 -35.57 -4.16
CA VAL A 86 -58.55 -37.00 -4.34
C VAL A 86 -57.45 -37.58 -5.23
N ILE A 87 -56.75 -38.60 -4.72
CA ILE A 87 -55.71 -39.35 -5.44
C ILE A 87 -56.32 -40.67 -5.89
N LEU A 88 -56.15 -41.03 -7.17
CA LEU A 88 -56.51 -42.34 -7.71
C LEU A 88 -55.28 -43.21 -7.97
N ARG A 89 -55.47 -44.52 -7.95
CA ARG A 89 -54.48 -45.47 -8.50
C ARG A 89 -54.34 -45.22 -10.00
N GLY A 90 -53.10 -45.02 -10.46
CA GLY A 90 -52.75 -44.64 -11.84
C GLY A 90 -52.43 -43.14 -12.01
N ASP A 91 -52.71 -42.30 -11.00
CA ASP A 91 -52.37 -40.87 -11.09
C ASP A 91 -50.86 -40.65 -10.99
N THR A 92 -50.37 -39.65 -11.71
CA THR A 92 -49.00 -39.17 -11.52
C THR A 92 -48.96 -38.11 -10.45
N VAL A 93 -48.21 -38.37 -9.38
CA VAL A 93 -48.07 -37.48 -8.23
C VAL A 93 -46.60 -37.09 -8.02
N ARG A 94 -46.39 -35.91 -7.46
CA ARG A 94 -45.07 -35.40 -7.05
C ARG A 94 -44.83 -35.73 -5.58
N VAL A 95 -43.71 -36.39 -5.30
CA VAL A 95 -43.28 -36.75 -3.94
C VAL A 95 -42.10 -35.89 -3.52
N ASN A 96 -42.21 -35.28 -2.35
CA ASN A 96 -41.09 -34.58 -1.72
C ASN A 96 -40.26 -35.57 -0.91
N LEU A 97 -39.03 -35.86 -1.36
CA LEU A 97 -38.11 -36.78 -0.68
C LEU A 97 -37.27 -36.06 0.38
N THR A 98 -36.87 -34.80 0.11
CA THR A 98 -36.18 -33.87 1.04
C THR A 98 -36.59 -32.42 0.72
N LYS A 99 -36.24 -31.42 1.55
CA LYS A 99 -36.61 -30.01 1.32
C LYS A 99 -36.28 -29.49 -0.09
N ASP A 100 -35.18 -29.96 -0.68
CA ASP A 100 -34.70 -29.48 -1.99
C ASP A 100 -34.76 -30.54 -3.11
N LYS A 101 -35.42 -31.69 -2.90
CA LYS A 101 -35.57 -32.74 -3.93
C LYS A 101 -37.00 -33.25 -4.01
N GLN A 102 -37.62 -33.01 -5.17
CA GLN A 102 -38.95 -33.48 -5.53
C GLN A 102 -38.87 -34.41 -6.74
N LYS A 103 -39.67 -35.47 -6.79
CA LYS A 103 -39.68 -36.43 -7.91
C LYS A 103 -41.10 -36.88 -8.24
N ASP A 104 -41.40 -36.99 -9.52
CA ASP A 104 -42.73 -37.41 -10.01
C ASP A 104 -42.77 -38.93 -10.24
N GLY A 105 -43.87 -39.57 -9.88
CA GLY A 105 -44.09 -41.01 -10.02
C GLY A 105 -45.57 -41.38 -10.06
N GLU A 106 -45.86 -42.60 -10.48
CA GLU A 106 -47.23 -43.11 -10.68
C GLU A 106 -47.71 -43.87 -9.43
N VAL A 107 -48.95 -43.61 -9.00
CA VAL A 107 -49.57 -44.29 -7.85
C VAL A 107 -49.99 -45.71 -8.23
N VAL A 108 -49.33 -46.72 -7.67
CA VAL A 108 -49.59 -48.14 -7.97
C VAL A 108 -50.34 -48.87 -6.85
N GLY A 109 -50.41 -48.29 -5.64
CA GLY A 109 -51.05 -48.88 -4.46
C GLY A 109 -51.63 -47.84 -3.50
N ILE A 110 -52.73 -48.18 -2.81
CA ILE A 110 -53.40 -47.32 -1.82
C ILE A 110 -53.70 -48.14 -0.56
N SER A 111 -53.42 -47.60 0.63
CA SER A 111 -53.70 -48.22 1.92
C SER A 111 -54.46 -47.26 2.84
N HIS A 112 -55.75 -47.52 3.02
CA HIS A 112 -56.63 -46.72 3.90
C HIS A 112 -56.31 -46.89 5.39
N ALA A 113 -55.92 -48.09 5.81
CA ALA A 113 -55.58 -48.36 7.20
C ALA A 113 -54.30 -47.64 7.66
N ARG A 114 -53.39 -47.32 6.74
CA ARG A 114 -52.09 -46.69 7.03
C ARG A 114 -51.98 -45.23 6.57
N ASN A 115 -52.96 -44.72 5.82
CA ASN A 115 -52.89 -43.40 5.17
C ASN A 115 -51.61 -43.22 4.34
N GLU A 116 -51.34 -44.20 3.48
CA GLU A 116 -50.17 -44.24 2.60
C GLU A 116 -50.56 -44.65 1.18
N VAL A 117 -49.75 -44.24 0.20
CA VAL A 117 -49.83 -44.71 -1.19
C VAL A 117 -48.48 -45.19 -1.69
N SER A 118 -48.48 -46.23 -2.51
CA SER A 118 -47.30 -46.77 -3.14
C SER A 118 -47.06 -46.12 -4.49
N ILE A 119 -45.83 -45.64 -4.72
CA ILE A 119 -45.46 -44.85 -5.89
C ILE A 119 -44.33 -45.53 -6.64
N ARG A 120 -44.51 -45.67 -7.96
CA ARG A 120 -43.53 -46.20 -8.90
C ARG A 120 -42.88 -45.06 -9.67
N PHE A 121 -41.57 -44.92 -9.55
CA PHE A 121 -40.82 -43.88 -10.23
C PHE A 121 -40.36 -44.33 -11.64
N PRO A 122 -40.16 -43.39 -12.59
CA PRO A 122 -39.63 -43.69 -13.91
C PRO A 122 -38.27 -44.40 -13.84
N GLY A 123 -38.13 -45.51 -14.57
CA GLY A 123 -36.92 -46.35 -14.59
C GLY A 123 -36.93 -47.56 -13.65
N ALA A 124 -37.97 -47.77 -12.85
CA ALA A 124 -38.14 -49.00 -12.07
C ALA A 124 -38.50 -50.21 -12.96
N ARG A 125 -37.98 -51.40 -12.67
CA ARG A 125 -38.28 -52.64 -13.42
C ARG A 125 -39.78 -52.96 -13.36
N ALA A 126 -40.36 -53.35 -14.49
CA ALA A 126 -41.77 -53.77 -14.55
C ALA A 126 -42.02 -54.94 -13.58
N GLY A 127 -42.99 -54.79 -12.66
CA GLY A 127 -43.36 -55.81 -11.67
C GLY A 127 -42.92 -55.53 -10.22
N THR A 128 -42.29 -54.40 -9.91
CA THR A 128 -42.00 -53.99 -8.51
C THR A 128 -43.16 -53.22 -7.89
N ASP A 129 -43.55 -53.55 -6.65
CA ASP A 129 -44.72 -53.04 -5.91
C ASP A 129 -44.71 -51.53 -5.53
N GLY A 130 -43.73 -50.76 -6.02
CA GLY A 130 -43.54 -49.35 -5.68
C GLY A 130 -43.02 -49.13 -4.25
N ILE A 131 -42.79 -47.86 -3.89
CA ILE A 131 -42.37 -47.46 -2.54
C ILE A 131 -43.53 -46.73 -1.86
N TRP A 132 -43.85 -47.11 -0.62
CA TRP A 132 -44.94 -46.51 0.17
C TRP A 132 -44.52 -45.16 0.76
N PHE A 133 -45.38 -44.16 0.60
CA PHE A 133 -45.23 -42.82 1.15
C PHE A 133 -46.49 -42.38 1.89
N SER A 134 -46.30 -41.66 3.00
CA SER A 134 -47.40 -41.02 3.72
C SER A 134 -47.96 -39.84 2.91
N LEU A 135 -49.29 -39.68 2.96
CA LEU A 135 -50.06 -38.66 2.23
C LEU A 135 -49.53 -37.23 2.44
N GLY A 136 -48.89 -36.95 3.57
CA GLY A 136 -48.31 -35.64 3.89
C GLY A 136 -47.27 -35.15 2.87
N TYR A 137 -46.56 -36.06 2.20
CA TYR A 137 -45.44 -35.75 1.30
C TYR A 137 -45.82 -35.67 -0.18
N ILE A 138 -47.11 -35.79 -0.50
CA ILE A 138 -47.61 -36.00 -1.86
C ILE A 138 -48.35 -34.76 -2.35
N TYR A 139 -48.07 -34.38 -3.60
CA TYR A 139 -48.65 -33.23 -4.27
C TYR A 139 -49.13 -33.63 -5.67
N PRO A 140 -50.23 -33.06 -6.19
CA PRO A 140 -50.70 -33.35 -7.54
C PRO A 140 -49.67 -32.89 -8.58
N SER A 141 -49.37 -33.76 -9.55
CA SER A 141 -48.56 -33.40 -10.72
C SER A 141 -49.38 -33.59 -11.99
N LYS A 142 -49.02 -32.90 -13.08
CA LYS A 142 -49.62 -33.15 -14.39
C LYS A 142 -48.96 -34.40 -14.96
N GLN A 143 -49.75 -35.32 -15.54
CA GLN A 143 -49.18 -36.47 -16.25
C GLN A 143 -48.12 -35.99 -17.26
N PRO A 144 -46.91 -36.57 -17.27
CA PRO A 144 -45.92 -36.27 -18.29
C PRO A 144 -46.46 -36.70 -19.66
N ILE A 145 -46.20 -35.88 -20.67
CA ILE A 145 -46.58 -36.14 -22.06
C ILE A 145 -45.77 -37.36 -22.53
N GLU A 146 -46.44 -38.46 -22.86
CA GLU A 146 -45.78 -39.56 -23.57
C GLU A 146 -45.31 -39.06 -24.95
N GLU A 147 -44.02 -39.18 -25.21
CA GLU A 147 -43.51 -39.03 -26.58
C GLU A 147 -44.08 -40.16 -27.45
N PRO A 148 -44.56 -39.86 -28.67
CA PRO A 148 -45.15 -40.87 -29.53
C PRO A 148 -44.11 -41.94 -29.94
N PRO A 149 -44.53 -43.20 -30.16
CA PRO A 149 -43.61 -44.28 -30.54
C PRO A 149 -42.95 -43.97 -31.87
N LYS A 150 -41.64 -44.29 -31.96
CA LYS A 150 -40.80 -44.11 -33.15
C LYS A 150 -41.52 -44.62 -34.41
N GLY A 151 -41.85 -43.68 -35.29
CA GLY A 151 -42.35 -43.96 -36.63
C GLY A 151 -41.32 -44.73 -37.47
N VAL A 152 -41.83 -45.45 -38.47
CA VAL A 152 -41.06 -46.17 -39.49
C VAL A 152 -39.99 -45.23 -40.07
N PRO A 153 -38.73 -45.67 -40.24
CA PRO A 153 -37.69 -44.82 -40.80
C PRO A 153 -38.11 -44.30 -42.19
N LEU A 154 -37.87 -43.02 -42.43
CA LEU A 154 -38.25 -42.31 -43.66
C LEU A 154 -37.79 -43.06 -44.92
N SER A 155 -36.65 -43.78 -44.85
CA SER A 155 -36.15 -44.65 -45.91
C SER A 155 -37.14 -45.74 -46.33
N GLY A 156 -37.84 -46.39 -45.40
CA GLY A 156 -38.83 -47.44 -45.68
C GLY A 156 -40.19 -46.91 -46.16
N VAL A 157 -40.43 -45.60 -46.04
CA VAL A 157 -41.59 -44.89 -46.62
C VAL A 157 -41.25 -44.41 -48.04
N ILE A 158 -40.01 -43.94 -48.25
CA ILE A 158 -39.48 -43.51 -49.55
C ILE A 158 -39.34 -44.71 -50.49
N GLU A 159 -38.84 -45.87 -50.04
CA GLU A 159 -38.81 -47.09 -50.85
C GLU A 159 -40.21 -47.53 -51.29
N ARG A 160 -41.21 -47.43 -50.40
CA ARG A 160 -42.61 -47.77 -50.71
C ARG A 160 -43.27 -46.79 -51.68
N LEU A 161 -42.93 -45.51 -51.63
CA LEU A 161 -43.44 -44.49 -52.55
C LEU A 161 -42.75 -44.57 -53.93
N ASN A 162 -41.44 -44.79 -53.97
CA ASN A 162 -40.69 -45.00 -55.21
C ASN A 162 -41.14 -46.27 -55.94
N SER A 163 -41.48 -47.34 -55.21
CA SER A 163 -42.04 -48.57 -55.78
C SER A 163 -43.44 -48.37 -56.38
N LYS A 164 -44.17 -47.32 -55.99
CA LYS A 164 -45.55 -47.05 -56.40
C LYS A 164 -45.66 -46.01 -57.54
N HIS A 165 -44.62 -45.17 -57.74
CA HIS A 165 -44.65 -44.02 -58.67
C HIS A 165 -43.34 -43.77 -59.45
N GLY A 166 -42.36 -44.68 -59.42
CA GLY A 166 -40.97 -44.40 -59.82
C GLY A 166 -40.60 -44.47 -61.31
N GLU A 167 -41.49 -44.83 -62.23
CA GLU A 167 -41.08 -45.05 -63.64
C GLU A 167 -40.97 -43.78 -64.50
N THR A 168 -41.27 -42.58 -63.98
CA THR A 168 -41.24 -41.33 -64.78
C THR A 168 -40.57 -40.12 -64.13
N LEU A 169 -39.68 -40.28 -63.13
CA LEU A 169 -39.01 -39.16 -62.46
C LEU A 169 -37.53 -39.06 -62.85
N THR A 170 -37.05 -37.84 -63.15
CA THR A 170 -35.66 -37.55 -63.58
C THR A 170 -34.90 -36.70 -62.55
N GLU A 171 -33.60 -36.47 -62.74
CA GLU A 171 -32.79 -35.61 -61.85
C GLU A 171 -33.31 -34.17 -61.72
N ALA A 172 -34.14 -33.69 -62.65
CA ALA A 172 -34.76 -32.37 -62.60
C ALA A 172 -35.90 -32.26 -61.56
N ASP A 173 -36.40 -33.39 -61.04
CA ASP A 173 -37.53 -33.46 -60.10
C ASP A 173 -37.08 -33.56 -58.62
N ARG A 174 -35.78 -33.36 -58.34
CA ARG A 174 -35.22 -33.37 -56.99
C ARG A 174 -35.63 -32.11 -56.23
N VAL A 175 -36.37 -32.27 -55.12
CA VAL A 175 -36.69 -31.15 -54.20
C VAL A 175 -35.37 -30.52 -53.73
N PRO A 176 -35.16 -29.19 -53.87
CA PRO A 176 -33.98 -28.54 -53.32
C PRO A 176 -33.97 -28.80 -51.80
N ALA A 177 -32.84 -29.25 -51.27
CA ALA A 177 -32.72 -29.52 -49.83
C ALA A 177 -33.19 -28.28 -49.07
N GLN A 178 -34.23 -28.40 -48.23
CA GLN A 178 -34.62 -27.32 -47.33
C GLN A 178 -33.39 -26.98 -46.50
N ALA A 179 -32.84 -25.77 -46.70
CA ALA A 179 -31.70 -25.29 -45.94
C ALA A 179 -32.05 -25.38 -44.45
N THR A 180 -31.25 -26.11 -43.68
CA THR A 180 -31.41 -26.17 -42.23
C THR A 180 -31.29 -24.74 -41.67
N PRO A 181 -32.34 -24.22 -41.00
CA PRO A 181 -32.37 -22.84 -40.54
C PRO A 181 -31.20 -22.57 -39.60
N TYR A 182 -30.56 -21.42 -39.76
CA TYR A 182 -29.49 -20.97 -38.87
C TYR A 182 -30.12 -20.51 -37.55
N LEU A 183 -29.77 -21.17 -36.45
CA LEU A 183 -30.30 -20.88 -35.11
C LEU A 183 -29.25 -20.19 -34.23
N PHE A 184 -29.66 -19.70 -33.05
CA PHE A 184 -28.75 -19.01 -32.13
C PHE A 184 -27.56 -19.89 -31.68
N ALA A 185 -27.76 -21.20 -31.59
CA ALA A 185 -26.71 -22.16 -31.26
C ALA A 185 -25.63 -22.28 -32.36
N ASP A 186 -26.03 -22.18 -33.63
CA ASP A 186 -25.10 -22.21 -34.77
C ASP A 186 -24.20 -20.96 -34.77
N HIS A 187 -24.77 -19.81 -34.38
CA HIS A 187 -24.00 -18.57 -34.18
C HIS A 187 -22.94 -18.74 -33.10
N LYS A 188 -23.29 -19.39 -31.98
CA LYS A 188 -22.36 -19.66 -30.89
C LYS A 188 -21.16 -20.49 -31.35
N GLN A 189 -21.39 -21.56 -32.13
CA GLN A 189 -20.31 -22.39 -32.69
C GLN A 189 -19.44 -21.61 -33.67
N THR A 190 -20.05 -20.77 -34.50
CA THR A 190 -19.33 -19.91 -35.46
C THR A 190 -18.42 -18.92 -34.72
N VAL A 191 -18.91 -18.31 -33.64
CA VAL A 191 -18.11 -17.43 -32.78
C VAL A 191 -16.99 -18.19 -32.07
N GLU A 192 -17.18 -19.46 -31.71
CA GLU A 192 -16.12 -20.31 -31.14
C GLU A 192 -15.01 -20.59 -32.16
N LYS A 193 -15.36 -20.91 -33.41
CA LYS A 193 -14.38 -21.08 -34.51
C LYS A 193 -13.68 -19.77 -34.89
N LEU A 194 -14.41 -18.65 -34.84
CA LEU A 194 -13.83 -17.31 -34.96
C LEU A 194 -12.94 -16.95 -33.78
N ARG A 195 -13.03 -17.66 -32.64
CA ARG A 195 -12.18 -17.43 -31.46
C ARG A 195 -10.90 -18.25 -31.50
N ASP A 196 -11.00 -19.52 -31.89
CA ASP A 196 -9.85 -20.43 -31.97
C ASP A 196 -9.03 -20.27 -33.26
N GLY A 197 -9.54 -19.53 -34.25
CA GLY A 197 -8.84 -19.30 -35.52
C GLY A 197 -9.00 -20.42 -36.53
N SER A 198 -9.89 -21.38 -36.29
CA SER A 198 -10.12 -22.54 -37.16
C SER A 198 -11.12 -22.29 -38.30
N ILE A 199 -11.79 -21.13 -38.32
CA ILE A 199 -12.82 -20.82 -39.33
C ILE A 199 -12.21 -20.54 -40.72
N THR A 200 -12.83 -21.09 -41.75
CA THR A 200 -12.45 -20.89 -43.15
C THR A 200 -13.26 -19.79 -43.83
N VAL A 201 -12.77 -19.24 -44.95
CA VAL A 201 -13.51 -18.26 -45.78
C VAL A 201 -14.88 -18.81 -46.18
N ALA A 202 -14.94 -20.08 -46.58
CA ALA A 202 -16.18 -20.75 -46.96
C ALA A 202 -17.17 -20.80 -45.79
N GLU A 203 -16.72 -21.14 -44.58
CA GLU A 203 -17.60 -21.18 -43.39
C GLU A 203 -18.11 -19.78 -42.99
N ILE A 204 -17.33 -18.72 -43.20
CA ILE A 204 -17.79 -17.33 -42.99
C ILE A 204 -18.88 -16.97 -44.00
N GLN A 205 -18.64 -17.24 -45.28
CA GLN A 205 -19.60 -16.93 -46.36
C GLN A 205 -20.89 -17.75 -46.23
N ASP A 206 -20.76 -19.05 -45.94
CA ASP A 206 -21.89 -19.95 -45.72
C ASP A 206 -22.66 -19.58 -44.45
N GLY A 207 -21.97 -19.26 -43.36
CA GLY A 207 -22.59 -18.83 -42.10
C GLY A 207 -23.36 -17.52 -42.25
N PHE A 208 -22.77 -16.53 -42.94
CA PHE A 208 -23.43 -15.26 -43.25
C PHE A 208 -24.68 -15.46 -44.10
N THR A 209 -24.57 -16.25 -45.17
CA THR A 209 -25.69 -16.53 -46.08
C THR A 209 -26.83 -17.23 -45.35
N ARG A 210 -26.51 -18.28 -44.57
CA ARG A 210 -27.50 -19.02 -43.79
C ARG A 210 -28.16 -18.14 -42.73
N LEU A 211 -27.42 -17.28 -42.02
CA LEU A 211 -28.00 -16.35 -41.05
C LEU A 211 -28.92 -15.34 -41.73
N LEU A 212 -28.52 -14.78 -42.87
CA LEU A 212 -29.31 -13.82 -43.63
C LEU A 212 -30.64 -14.43 -44.12
N GLU A 213 -30.60 -15.62 -44.70
CA GLU A 213 -31.77 -16.33 -45.25
C GLU A 213 -32.69 -16.89 -44.14
N SER A 214 -32.16 -17.15 -42.95
CA SER A 214 -32.92 -17.73 -41.82
C SER A 214 -33.47 -16.68 -40.84
N LYS A 215 -33.59 -15.41 -41.25
CA LYS A 215 -34.01 -14.29 -40.37
C LYS A 215 -35.23 -14.61 -39.51
N ASP A 216 -36.33 -15.06 -40.11
CA ASP A 216 -37.58 -15.29 -39.39
C ASP A 216 -37.47 -16.46 -38.41
N ALA A 217 -36.77 -17.53 -38.80
CA ALA A 217 -36.52 -18.69 -37.94
C ALA A 217 -35.60 -18.33 -36.76
N PHE A 218 -34.56 -17.52 -37.00
CA PHE A 218 -33.62 -17.05 -35.98
C PHE A 218 -34.28 -16.11 -34.96
N VAL A 219 -35.13 -15.18 -35.44
CA VAL A 219 -35.91 -14.28 -34.58
C VAL A 219 -36.90 -15.08 -33.74
N ALA A 220 -37.61 -16.05 -34.32
CA ALA A 220 -38.51 -16.93 -33.58
C ALA A 220 -37.77 -17.75 -32.50
N ASP A 221 -36.59 -18.29 -32.82
CA ASP A 221 -35.72 -19.00 -31.88
C ASP A 221 -35.30 -18.12 -30.70
N LEU A 222 -34.86 -16.88 -30.97
CA LEU A 222 -34.49 -15.91 -29.92
C LEU A 222 -35.67 -15.51 -29.03
N VAL A 223 -36.84 -15.23 -29.63
CA VAL A 223 -38.05 -14.86 -28.90
C VAL A 223 -38.56 -16.03 -28.05
N GLY A 224 -38.43 -17.26 -28.53
CA GLY A 224 -38.77 -18.48 -27.79
C GLY A 224 -37.84 -18.77 -26.62
N ARG A 225 -36.54 -18.50 -26.78
CA ARG A 225 -35.50 -18.79 -25.77
C ARG A 225 -35.35 -17.72 -24.70
N LEU A 226 -35.48 -16.44 -25.05
CA LEU A 226 -35.12 -15.32 -24.18
C LEU A 226 -36.33 -14.44 -23.80
N LYS A 227 -36.33 -13.94 -22.57
CA LYS A 227 -37.33 -12.98 -22.07
C LYS A 227 -37.04 -11.57 -22.60
N ALA A 228 -38.06 -10.71 -22.65
CA ALA A 228 -37.91 -9.34 -23.13
C ALA A 228 -36.77 -8.53 -22.45
N PRO A 229 -36.56 -8.59 -21.12
CA PRO A 229 -35.42 -7.89 -20.49
C PRO A 229 -34.05 -8.42 -20.94
N GLN A 230 -33.94 -9.72 -21.24
CA GLN A 230 -32.70 -10.34 -21.72
C GLN A 230 -32.40 -9.92 -23.16
N LEU A 231 -33.41 -9.90 -24.03
CA LEU A 231 -33.28 -9.41 -25.41
C LEU A 231 -32.92 -7.91 -25.44
N LYS A 232 -33.54 -7.09 -24.58
CA LYS A 232 -33.18 -5.68 -24.43
C LYS A 232 -31.73 -5.50 -23.97
N ALA A 233 -31.30 -6.27 -22.97
CA ALA A 233 -29.92 -6.22 -22.51
C ALA A 233 -28.94 -6.68 -23.60
N LEU A 234 -29.28 -7.72 -24.35
CA LEU A 234 -28.47 -8.24 -25.45
C LEU A 234 -28.35 -7.24 -26.60
N ALA A 235 -29.46 -6.70 -27.11
CA ALA A 235 -29.47 -5.67 -28.14
C ALA A 235 -28.71 -4.41 -27.69
N SER A 236 -28.94 -3.94 -26.47
CA SER A 236 -28.21 -2.81 -25.89
C SER A 236 -26.71 -3.06 -25.79
N ARG A 237 -26.29 -4.28 -25.43
CA ARG A 237 -24.87 -4.63 -25.35
C ARG A 237 -24.25 -4.65 -26.74
N LEU A 238 -24.95 -5.23 -27.72
CA LEU A 238 -24.48 -5.30 -29.11
C LEU A 238 -24.35 -3.90 -29.73
N GLY A 239 -25.03 -2.89 -29.16
CA GLY A 239 -24.86 -1.47 -29.51
C GLY A 239 -26.11 -0.81 -30.07
N ASP A 240 -27.29 -1.42 -29.92
CA ASP A 240 -28.55 -0.79 -30.30
C ASP A 240 -29.00 0.23 -29.25
N TRP A 241 -28.87 1.51 -29.59
CA TRP A 241 -29.25 2.65 -28.75
C TRP A 241 -30.76 2.73 -28.48
N ASN A 242 -31.58 2.08 -29.31
CA ASN A 242 -33.04 2.01 -29.18
C ASN A 242 -33.55 0.76 -28.47
N ALA A 243 -32.65 -0.13 -27.99
CA ALA A 243 -33.04 -1.39 -27.36
C ALA A 243 -34.03 -1.21 -26.18
N LYS A 244 -33.92 -0.10 -25.44
CA LYS A 244 -34.82 0.20 -24.30
C LYS A 244 -36.26 0.49 -24.72
N SER A 245 -36.45 1.13 -25.88
CA SER A 245 -37.76 1.57 -26.41
C SER A 245 -38.42 0.56 -27.35
N GLN A 246 -37.69 -0.44 -27.85
CA GLN A 246 -38.19 -1.48 -28.76
C GLN A 246 -39.00 -2.58 -28.06
N ARG A 247 -39.90 -3.21 -28.83
CA ARG A 247 -40.65 -4.42 -28.44
C ARG A 247 -39.75 -5.66 -28.42
N LYS A 248 -40.28 -6.79 -27.94
CA LYS A 248 -39.51 -8.03 -27.77
C LYS A 248 -39.01 -8.57 -29.11
N GLU A 249 -39.88 -8.62 -30.10
CA GLU A 249 -39.62 -9.10 -31.47
C GLU A 249 -38.69 -8.14 -32.22
N GLU A 250 -38.86 -6.83 -32.01
CA GLU A 250 -38.00 -5.78 -32.59
C GLU A 250 -36.57 -5.88 -32.07
N ASN A 251 -36.38 -6.11 -30.77
CA ASN A 251 -35.05 -6.36 -30.20
C ASN A 251 -34.41 -7.63 -30.77
N ALA A 252 -35.20 -8.71 -30.96
CA ALA A 252 -34.71 -9.95 -31.56
C ALA A 252 -34.30 -9.76 -33.03
N ALA A 253 -35.09 -9.03 -33.82
CA ALA A 253 -34.74 -8.66 -35.20
C ALA A 253 -33.52 -7.72 -35.25
N SER A 254 -33.36 -6.84 -34.26
CA SER A 254 -32.17 -5.99 -34.15
C SER A 254 -30.92 -6.82 -33.87
N ILE A 255 -30.98 -7.77 -32.92
CA ILE A 255 -29.89 -8.71 -32.63
C ILE A 255 -29.47 -9.46 -33.89
N HIS A 256 -30.41 -10.00 -34.67
CA HIS A 256 -30.11 -10.66 -35.96
C HIS A 256 -29.26 -9.78 -36.88
N ARG A 257 -29.68 -8.52 -37.12
CA ARG A 257 -28.93 -7.57 -37.96
C ARG A 257 -27.54 -7.28 -37.41
N MET A 258 -27.40 -7.18 -36.08
CA MET A 258 -26.11 -6.91 -35.45
C MET A 258 -25.15 -8.09 -35.55
N LEU A 259 -25.66 -9.32 -35.48
CA LEU A 259 -24.84 -10.53 -35.58
C LEU A 259 -24.34 -10.81 -37.01
N LEU A 260 -25.02 -10.29 -38.04
CA LEU A 260 -24.49 -10.33 -39.42
C LEU A 260 -23.13 -9.63 -39.54
N HIS A 261 -22.86 -8.61 -38.72
CA HIS A 261 -21.56 -7.93 -38.70
C HIS A 261 -20.43 -8.77 -38.11
N ASP A 262 -20.72 -9.87 -37.39
CA ASP A 262 -19.67 -10.75 -36.84
C ASP A 262 -18.90 -11.49 -37.95
N PHE A 263 -19.47 -11.60 -39.15
CA PHE A 263 -18.84 -12.21 -40.32
C PHE A 263 -17.95 -11.25 -41.12
N HIS A 264 -17.97 -9.95 -40.80
CA HIS A 264 -17.12 -8.94 -41.42
C HIS A 264 -15.90 -8.68 -40.52
N LEU A 265 -14.74 -9.23 -40.88
CA LEU A 265 -13.55 -9.22 -40.03
C LEU A 265 -12.72 -7.92 -40.11
N ALA A 266 -13.01 -7.04 -41.06
CA ALA A 266 -12.27 -5.78 -41.18
C ALA A 266 -12.61 -4.78 -40.05
N ASP A 267 -11.66 -3.90 -39.73
CA ASP A 267 -11.71 -2.97 -38.59
C ASP A 267 -12.93 -2.04 -38.57
N SER A 268 -13.45 -1.69 -39.74
CA SER A 268 -14.56 -0.75 -39.91
C SER A 268 -15.49 -1.17 -41.04
N PHE A 269 -16.77 -0.84 -40.86
CA PHE A 269 -17.79 -0.94 -41.89
C PHE A 269 -18.42 0.43 -42.09
N SER A 270 -18.45 0.90 -43.33
CA SER A 270 -19.06 2.18 -43.72
C SER A 270 -19.77 2.01 -45.05
N TYR A 271 -20.92 2.65 -45.21
CA TYR A 271 -21.71 2.66 -46.44
C TYR A 271 -22.17 4.09 -46.74
N VAL A 272 -22.47 4.37 -48.01
CA VAL A 272 -22.91 5.70 -48.44
C VAL A 272 -24.42 5.85 -48.25
N MET A 273 -24.88 7.04 -47.83
CA MET A 273 -26.30 7.34 -47.71
C MET A 273 -27.02 7.10 -49.05
N GLY A 274 -27.98 6.16 -49.08
CA GLY A 274 -28.71 5.74 -50.28
C GLY A 274 -28.37 4.35 -50.81
N GLN A 275 -27.31 3.71 -50.30
CA GLN A 275 -27.02 2.29 -50.55
C GLN A 275 -27.76 1.40 -49.55
N ASP A 276 -28.11 0.18 -49.97
CA ASP A 276 -28.65 -0.85 -49.08
C ASP A 276 -27.53 -1.40 -48.17
N PRO A 277 -27.56 -1.15 -46.85
CA PRO A 277 -26.50 -1.57 -45.93
C PRO A 277 -26.32 -3.09 -45.88
N GLU A 278 -27.38 -3.88 -46.07
CA GLU A 278 -27.30 -5.35 -46.04
C GLU A 278 -26.56 -5.87 -47.27
N GLN A 279 -26.81 -5.29 -48.46
CA GLN A 279 -26.09 -5.64 -49.67
C GLN A 279 -24.60 -5.23 -49.60
N VAL A 280 -24.30 -4.04 -49.08
CA VAL A 280 -22.91 -3.58 -48.91
C VAL A 280 -22.15 -4.47 -47.91
N LEU A 281 -22.81 -4.91 -46.84
CA LEU A 281 -22.24 -5.86 -45.88
C LEU A 281 -22.00 -7.23 -46.54
N ARG A 282 -22.95 -7.71 -47.35
CA ARG A 282 -22.79 -8.96 -48.12
C ARG A 282 -21.58 -8.89 -49.03
N ASP A 283 -21.47 -7.84 -49.85
CA ASP A 283 -20.36 -7.69 -50.79
C ASP A 283 -19.01 -7.62 -50.05
N ALA A 284 -18.97 -6.95 -48.89
CA ALA A 284 -17.78 -6.90 -48.04
C ALA A 284 -17.41 -8.27 -47.45
N VAL A 285 -18.38 -9.05 -46.96
CA VAL A 285 -18.14 -10.38 -46.39
C VAL A 285 -17.64 -11.36 -47.45
N PHE A 286 -18.23 -11.34 -48.65
CA PHE A 286 -17.86 -12.21 -49.77
C PHE A 286 -16.54 -11.79 -50.44
N GLY A 287 -16.14 -10.53 -50.31
CA GLY A 287 -14.84 -10.02 -50.76
C GLY A 287 -13.66 -10.43 -49.88
N GLN A 288 -13.89 -10.99 -48.68
CA GLN A 288 -12.82 -11.40 -47.78
C GLN A 288 -12.04 -12.60 -48.33
N THR A 289 -10.72 -12.47 -48.33
CA THR A 289 -9.81 -13.52 -48.77
C THR A 289 -9.24 -14.29 -47.57
N LYS A 290 -8.58 -15.43 -47.85
CA LYS A 290 -7.85 -16.18 -46.81
C LYS A 290 -6.78 -15.31 -46.14
N ALA A 291 -6.11 -14.45 -46.89
CA ALA A 291 -5.09 -13.54 -46.36
C ALA A 291 -5.70 -12.50 -45.39
N ASP A 292 -6.92 -12.03 -45.63
CA ASP A 292 -7.61 -11.10 -44.73
C ASP A 292 -7.96 -11.76 -43.38
N ILE A 293 -8.38 -13.04 -43.42
CA ILE A 293 -8.64 -13.84 -42.23
C ILE A 293 -7.34 -14.08 -41.44
N GLU A 294 -6.26 -14.49 -42.12
CA GLU A 294 -4.95 -14.70 -41.50
C GLU A 294 -4.41 -13.40 -40.87
N ALA A 295 -4.56 -12.25 -41.55
CA ALA A 295 -4.17 -10.94 -41.03
C ALA A 295 -5.00 -10.53 -39.81
N TYR A 296 -6.31 -10.80 -39.80
CA TYR A 296 -7.18 -10.56 -38.65
C TYR A 296 -6.73 -11.36 -37.43
N PHE A 297 -6.42 -12.65 -37.59
CA PHE A 297 -5.96 -13.50 -36.51
C PHE A 297 -4.56 -13.16 -36.03
N ALA A 298 -3.62 -12.83 -36.93
CA ALA A 298 -2.29 -12.38 -36.57
C ALA A 298 -2.38 -11.14 -35.67
N LYS A 299 -3.07 -10.09 -36.13
CA LYS A 299 -3.29 -8.85 -35.36
C LYS A 299 -3.95 -9.09 -34.00
N ARG A 300 -4.88 -10.06 -33.92
CA ARG A 300 -5.55 -10.42 -32.68
C ARG A 300 -4.64 -11.18 -31.72
N ASN A 301 -3.84 -12.12 -32.23
CA ASN A 301 -2.86 -12.87 -31.45
C ASN A 301 -1.77 -11.92 -30.94
N ASP A 302 -1.26 -11.03 -31.80
CA ASP A 302 -0.30 -9.99 -31.42
C ASP A 302 -0.88 -9.13 -30.28
N ALA A 303 -2.11 -8.63 -30.40
CA ALA A 303 -2.76 -7.83 -29.36
C ALA A 303 -3.01 -8.61 -28.05
N LYS A 304 -3.23 -9.93 -28.15
CA LYS A 304 -3.38 -10.82 -27.00
C LYS A 304 -2.04 -11.02 -26.30
N GLU A 305 -0.99 -11.36 -27.05
CA GLU A 305 0.38 -11.50 -26.55
C GLU A 305 0.90 -10.20 -25.93
N GLU A 306 0.64 -9.05 -26.55
CA GLU A 306 0.93 -7.72 -25.98
C GLU A 306 0.22 -7.51 -24.64
N THR A 307 -1.04 -7.92 -24.54
CA THR A 307 -1.81 -7.80 -23.30
C THR A 307 -1.33 -8.78 -22.23
N GLU A 308 -1.03 -10.02 -22.60
CA GLU A 308 -0.46 -11.03 -21.71
C GLU A 308 0.89 -10.56 -21.17
N LYS A 309 1.80 -10.09 -22.05
CA LYS A 309 3.07 -9.48 -21.67
C LYS A 309 2.86 -8.31 -20.71
N ALA A 310 1.97 -7.38 -21.04
CA ALA A 310 1.70 -6.21 -20.20
C ALA A 310 1.14 -6.57 -18.83
N VAL A 311 0.37 -7.65 -18.72
CA VAL A 311 -0.22 -8.13 -17.46
C VAL A 311 0.78 -8.97 -16.66
N SER A 312 1.68 -9.72 -17.30
CA SER A 312 2.66 -10.56 -16.59
C SER A 312 3.93 -9.80 -16.18
N ASN A 313 4.46 -8.97 -17.08
CA ASN A 313 5.72 -8.24 -16.88
C ASN A 313 5.71 -6.90 -17.65
N PRO A 314 5.05 -5.87 -17.12
CA PRO A 314 5.05 -4.54 -17.73
C PRO A 314 6.42 -3.86 -17.58
N GLU A 315 6.94 -3.31 -18.66
CA GLU A 315 8.23 -2.60 -18.71
C GLU A 315 8.05 -1.14 -19.15
N THR A 316 7.07 -0.88 -20.02
CA THR A 316 6.78 0.48 -20.52
C THR A 316 5.55 1.07 -19.83
N LEU A 317 5.44 2.40 -19.83
CA LEU A 317 4.29 3.09 -19.21
C LEU A 317 2.94 2.67 -19.86
N SER A 318 2.94 2.39 -21.16
CA SER A 318 1.75 1.88 -21.88
C SER A 318 1.33 0.49 -21.39
N GLU A 319 2.32 -0.40 -21.16
CA GLU A 319 2.09 -1.73 -20.61
C GLU A 319 1.60 -1.63 -19.16
N PHE A 320 2.20 -0.78 -18.32
CA PHE A 320 1.72 -0.52 -16.97
C PHE A 320 0.28 0.01 -16.94
N HIS A 321 -0.09 0.93 -17.84
CA HIS A 321 -1.49 1.36 -17.95
C HIS A 321 -2.44 0.23 -18.38
N THR A 322 -1.94 -0.73 -19.16
CA THR A 322 -2.71 -1.94 -19.51
C THR A 322 -2.84 -2.84 -18.28
N PHE A 323 -1.75 -3.12 -17.56
CA PHE A 323 -1.77 -3.84 -16.28
C PHE A 323 -2.79 -3.25 -15.30
N LEU A 324 -2.71 -1.94 -15.04
CA LEU A 324 -3.57 -1.23 -14.10
C LEU A 324 -5.05 -1.27 -14.50
N ARG A 325 -5.35 -1.33 -15.80
CA ARG A 325 -6.73 -1.48 -16.29
C ARG A 325 -7.29 -2.89 -16.06
N HIS A 326 -6.44 -3.91 -16.07
CA HIS A 326 -6.84 -5.31 -15.97
C HIS A 326 -6.83 -5.85 -14.53
N LEU A 327 -5.78 -5.54 -13.76
CA LEU A 327 -5.55 -6.05 -12.40
C LEU A 327 -5.66 -4.98 -11.31
N GLY A 328 -5.28 -3.73 -11.63
CA GLY A 328 -5.21 -2.63 -10.66
C GLY A 328 -3.83 -2.44 -10.01
N GLU A 329 -3.64 -1.36 -9.26
CA GLU A 329 -2.34 -1.00 -8.64
C GLU A 329 -1.96 -1.94 -7.49
N ALA A 330 -2.95 -2.49 -6.78
CA ALA A 330 -2.71 -3.37 -5.63
C ALA A 330 -1.94 -4.64 -6.01
N GLU A 331 -2.13 -5.13 -7.24
CA GLU A 331 -1.51 -6.37 -7.75
C GLU A 331 -0.08 -6.16 -8.29
N LEU A 332 0.40 -4.91 -8.42
CA LEU A 332 1.80 -4.67 -8.79
C LEU A 332 2.71 -5.22 -7.71
N SER A 333 3.81 -5.89 -8.09
CA SER A 333 4.90 -6.18 -7.15
C SER A 333 5.62 -4.89 -6.71
N ASP A 334 6.41 -4.95 -5.63
CA ASP A 334 7.16 -3.76 -5.18
C ASP A 334 8.19 -3.29 -6.22
N SER A 335 8.83 -4.21 -6.94
CA SER A 335 9.76 -3.90 -8.03
C SER A 335 9.06 -3.29 -9.26
N GLN A 336 7.87 -3.80 -9.60
CA GLN A 336 7.03 -3.24 -10.66
C GLN A 336 6.55 -1.83 -10.29
N LEU A 337 6.14 -1.61 -9.03
CA LEU A 337 5.72 -0.30 -8.55
C LEU A 337 6.85 0.73 -8.57
N ARG A 338 8.07 0.31 -8.23
CA ARG A 338 9.28 1.14 -8.35
C ARG A 338 9.50 1.57 -9.80
N THR A 339 9.55 0.61 -10.73
CA THR A 339 9.72 0.88 -12.16
C THR A 339 8.63 1.81 -12.70
N PHE A 340 7.37 1.54 -12.35
CA PHE A 340 6.25 2.37 -12.74
C PHE A 340 6.36 3.81 -12.20
N SER A 341 6.78 3.97 -10.94
CA SER A 341 6.95 5.28 -10.31
C SER A 341 8.11 6.06 -10.94
N GLU A 342 9.24 5.40 -11.21
CA GLU A 342 10.40 6.00 -11.89
C GLU A 342 10.07 6.46 -13.32
N LEU A 343 9.33 5.67 -14.09
CA LEU A 343 8.88 6.04 -15.45
C LEU A 343 7.94 7.24 -15.44
N ASN A 344 6.94 7.24 -14.55
CA ASN A 344 6.02 8.37 -14.40
C ASN A 344 6.75 9.63 -13.94
N ALA A 345 7.63 9.51 -12.94
CA ALA A 345 8.42 10.63 -12.42
C ALA A 345 9.32 11.23 -13.51
N SER A 346 9.95 10.39 -14.32
CA SER A 346 10.79 10.82 -15.45
C SER A 346 9.98 11.60 -16.49
N ILE A 347 8.78 11.13 -16.84
CA ILE A 347 7.90 11.81 -17.80
C ILE A 347 7.33 13.11 -17.21
N SER A 348 6.93 13.12 -15.95
CA SER A 348 6.46 14.30 -15.23
C SER A 348 7.55 15.39 -15.24
N ARG A 349 8.78 15.01 -14.86
CA ARG A 349 9.96 15.90 -14.92
C ARG A 349 10.25 16.39 -16.33
N LYS A 350 10.21 15.52 -17.34
CA LYS A 350 10.42 15.89 -18.75
C LYS A 350 9.39 16.93 -19.21
N ARG A 351 8.10 16.69 -18.96
CA ARG A 351 7.03 17.65 -19.27
C ARG A 351 7.20 18.97 -18.52
N ARG A 352 7.61 18.94 -17.25
CA ARG A 352 7.90 20.15 -16.46
C ARG A 352 9.11 20.91 -16.99
N ALA A 353 10.13 20.21 -17.50
CA ALA A 353 11.30 20.81 -18.12
C ALA A 353 10.92 21.47 -19.46
N GLU A 354 10.18 20.76 -20.33
CA GLU A 354 9.66 21.28 -21.60
C GLU A 354 8.78 22.52 -21.39
N LYS A 355 7.87 22.50 -20.40
CA LYS A 355 7.02 23.66 -20.07
C LYS A 355 7.80 24.85 -19.48
N ARG A 356 8.95 24.61 -18.83
CA ARG A 356 9.80 25.66 -18.23
C ARG A 356 10.84 26.21 -19.22
N GLN A 357 11.15 25.46 -20.27
CA GLN A 357 12.18 25.78 -21.24
C GLN A 357 11.55 25.93 -22.61
N GLU A 358 11.07 27.14 -22.93
CA GLU A 358 11.18 27.58 -24.32
C GLU A 358 12.68 27.55 -24.67
N GLN A 359 13.06 26.62 -25.54
CA GLN A 359 14.45 26.40 -25.96
C GLN A 359 14.98 27.62 -26.74
N SER A 360 14.08 28.34 -27.41
CA SER A 360 14.32 29.65 -28.00
C SER A 360 13.91 30.79 -27.07
N VAL A 361 14.61 31.91 -27.15
CA VAL A 361 14.14 33.21 -26.68
C VAL A 361 13.55 33.93 -27.89
N SER A 362 12.29 34.33 -27.81
CA SER A 362 11.61 35.03 -28.91
C SER A 362 12.22 36.41 -29.17
N GLN A 363 12.22 36.84 -30.43
CA GLN A 363 12.56 38.19 -30.86
C GLN A 363 11.78 39.27 -30.08
N PHE A 364 12.31 40.49 -29.98
CA PHE A 364 11.63 41.58 -29.27
C PHE A 364 10.27 41.91 -29.89
N GLU A 365 9.23 42.01 -29.06
CA GLU A 365 7.85 42.30 -29.51
C GLU A 365 7.58 43.80 -29.64
N SER A 366 8.38 44.63 -28.98
CA SER A 366 8.21 46.08 -28.95
C SER A 366 8.64 46.73 -30.28
N GLU A 367 7.71 47.40 -30.99
CA GLU A 367 7.97 48.13 -32.24
C GLU A 367 9.07 49.21 -32.08
N GLU A 368 9.20 49.80 -30.88
CA GLU A 368 10.24 50.78 -30.50
C GLU A 368 11.67 50.25 -30.69
N LEU A 369 11.87 48.93 -30.67
CA LEU A 369 13.19 48.29 -30.78
C LEU A 369 13.60 47.96 -32.22
N SER A 370 12.68 48.06 -33.19
CA SER A 370 12.95 47.68 -34.59
C SER A 370 13.97 48.59 -35.30
N ASP A 371 14.09 49.85 -34.88
CA ASP A 371 14.98 50.86 -35.46
C ASP A 371 16.20 51.20 -34.57
N ILE A 372 16.40 50.48 -33.46
CA ILE A 372 17.44 50.78 -32.46
C ILE A 372 18.69 49.92 -32.68
N ALA A 373 19.83 50.57 -32.93
CA ALA A 373 21.13 49.91 -32.99
C ALA A 373 21.74 49.75 -31.58
N PHE A 374 21.92 48.50 -31.14
CA PHE A 374 22.66 48.20 -29.90
C PHE A 374 24.17 48.34 -30.12
N THR A 375 24.88 48.92 -29.14
CA THR A 375 26.35 48.99 -29.15
C THR A 375 26.91 48.05 -28.11
N VAL A 376 27.79 47.13 -28.50
CA VAL A 376 28.50 46.23 -27.59
C VAL A 376 29.87 46.82 -27.25
N LYS A 377 30.13 47.02 -25.97
CA LYS A 377 31.39 47.56 -25.44
C LYS A 377 32.06 46.53 -24.52
N GLU A 378 33.38 46.38 -24.62
CA GLU A 378 34.16 45.61 -23.67
C GLU A 378 34.44 46.44 -22.40
N GLY A 379 34.25 45.81 -21.25
CA GLY A 379 34.56 46.32 -19.93
C GLY A 379 35.16 45.22 -19.06
N TYR A 380 35.31 45.48 -17.76
CA TYR A 380 35.91 44.55 -16.81
C TYR A 380 35.09 44.46 -15.53
N HIS A 381 34.91 43.25 -15.01
CA HIS A 381 34.14 43.01 -13.78
C HIS A 381 35.07 42.86 -12.56
N ASP A 382 35.33 43.98 -11.87
CA ASP A 382 36.29 44.09 -10.77
C ASP A 382 36.20 42.97 -9.71
N LYS A 383 35.00 42.52 -9.33
CA LYS A 383 34.80 41.47 -8.30
C LYS A 383 35.01 40.03 -8.79
N LYS A 384 34.90 39.79 -10.10
CA LYS A 384 35.02 38.46 -10.70
C LYS A 384 36.31 38.29 -11.50
N GLU A 385 37.07 39.38 -11.64
CA GLU A 385 38.35 39.43 -12.35
C GLU A 385 38.27 38.85 -13.77
N CYS A 386 37.20 39.23 -14.50
CA CYS A 386 36.98 38.76 -15.87
C CYS A 386 36.48 39.88 -16.80
N SER A 387 36.70 39.69 -18.10
CA SER A 387 36.15 40.56 -19.15
C SER A 387 34.63 40.56 -19.11
N LEU A 388 34.04 41.71 -19.40
CA LEU A 388 32.61 41.97 -19.32
C LEU A 388 32.14 42.61 -20.62
N TRP A 389 31.05 42.11 -21.20
CA TRP A 389 30.49 42.63 -22.45
C TRP A 389 29.21 43.39 -22.15
N ILE A 390 29.19 44.68 -22.49
CA ILE A 390 28.13 45.63 -22.12
C ILE A 390 27.38 46.05 -23.38
N VAL A 391 26.10 45.70 -23.45
CA VAL A 391 25.19 46.11 -24.52
C VAL A 391 24.48 47.40 -24.08
N GLN A 392 24.77 48.50 -24.77
CA GLN A 392 24.24 49.83 -24.48
C GLN A 392 23.11 50.20 -25.45
N LEU A 393 22.11 50.88 -24.91
CA LEU A 393 21.00 51.47 -25.66
C LEU A 393 21.35 52.92 -26.05
N PRO A 394 21.06 53.38 -27.27
CA PRO A 394 21.33 54.75 -27.70
C PRO A 394 20.41 55.79 -27.04
N GLY A 395 19.27 55.38 -26.46
CA GLY A 395 18.28 56.27 -25.84
C GLY A 395 17.50 55.60 -24.69
N ARG A 396 16.62 56.37 -24.05
CA ARG A 396 15.67 55.84 -23.04
C ARG A 396 14.52 55.16 -23.76
N VAL A 397 14.13 53.98 -23.27
CA VAL A 397 12.99 53.18 -23.75
C VAL A 397 11.84 53.21 -22.75
N GLU A 398 10.64 52.84 -23.18
CA GLU A 398 9.50 52.71 -22.29
C GLU A 398 9.70 51.63 -21.21
N ARG A 399 8.94 51.75 -20.10
CA ARG A 399 9.06 50.82 -18.96
C ARG A 399 8.69 49.38 -19.32
N ALA A 400 7.73 49.20 -20.24
CA ALA A 400 7.33 47.88 -20.74
C ALA A 400 8.48 47.25 -21.55
N THR A 401 8.99 47.98 -22.55
CA THR A 401 10.16 47.63 -23.37
C THR A 401 11.40 47.31 -22.53
N PHE A 402 11.69 48.12 -21.51
CA PHE A 402 12.81 47.87 -20.58
C PHE A 402 12.62 46.59 -19.77
N THR A 403 11.39 46.31 -19.34
CA THR A 403 11.07 45.08 -18.59
C THR A 403 11.24 43.85 -19.48
N GLU A 404 10.83 43.94 -20.74
CA GLU A 404 11.06 42.91 -21.76
C GLU A 404 12.56 42.67 -21.99
N LEU A 405 13.33 43.72 -22.28
CA LEU A 405 14.79 43.66 -22.45
C LEU A 405 15.48 43.03 -21.25
N LYS A 406 15.10 43.44 -20.03
CA LYS A 406 15.65 42.89 -18.78
C LYS A 406 15.33 41.41 -18.60
N ASN A 407 14.11 40.99 -18.94
CA ASN A 407 13.71 39.60 -18.85
C ASN A 407 14.48 38.73 -19.87
N LYS A 408 14.58 39.18 -21.12
CA LYS A 408 15.31 38.48 -22.20
C LYS A 408 16.82 38.44 -21.95
N ALA A 409 17.42 39.52 -21.44
CA ALA A 409 18.82 39.53 -20.99
C ALA A 409 19.04 38.50 -19.88
N LYS A 410 18.14 38.43 -18.90
CA LYS A 410 18.19 37.44 -17.80
C LYS A 410 18.04 36.00 -18.31
N MET A 411 17.21 35.77 -19.33
CA MET A 411 17.05 34.46 -19.98
C MET A 411 18.36 33.96 -20.60
N LEU A 412 19.16 34.85 -21.20
CA LEU A 412 20.48 34.57 -21.77
C LEU A 412 21.65 34.64 -20.77
N GLY A 413 21.38 34.94 -19.49
CA GLY A 413 22.40 34.98 -18.44
C GLY A 413 23.06 36.33 -18.21
N GLY A 414 22.56 37.39 -18.83
CA GLY A 414 22.94 38.77 -18.54
C GLY A 414 22.14 39.41 -17.42
N TRP A 415 22.57 40.61 -17.02
CA TRP A 415 21.88 41.47 -16.07
C TRP A 415 22.01 42.93 -16.49
N TYR A 416 21.11 43.79 -16.03
CA TYR A 416 21.26 45.23 -16.22
C TYR A 416 22.04 45.84 -15.07
N SER A 417 23.02 46.70 -15.36
CA SER A 417 23.75 47.48 -14.37
C SER A 417 23.83 48.95 -14.78
N SER A 418 23.62 49.84 -13.81
CA SER A 418 23.77 51.29 -13.97
C SER A 418 24.77 51.89 -12.98
N PHE A 419 25.65 51.06 -12.40
CA PHE A 419 26.58 51.45 -11.34
C PHE A 419 27.60 52.50 -11.81
N LYS A 420 28.22 52.30 -12.98
CA LYS A 420 29.05 53.31 -13.67
C LYS A 420 28.21 53.92 -14.79
N LYS A 421 27.90 55.22 -14.72
CA LYS A 421 27.04 55.89 -15.72
C LYS A 421 27.56 55.79 -17.16
N ALA A 422 28.88 55.76 -17.34
CA ALA A 422 29.51 55.59 -18.66
C ALA A 422 29.38 54.16 -19.23
N ASP A 423 29.14 53.17 -18.37
CA ASP A 423 29.06 51.74 -18.69
C ASP A 423 27.67 51.17 -18.34
N ALA A 424 26.66 52.04 -18.29
CA ALA A 424 25.29 51.62 -18.01
C ALA A 424 24.74 50.84 -19.21
N GLY A 425 24.23 49.62 -18.97
CA GLY A 425 23.77 48.72 -20.01
C GLY A 425 23.49 47.30 -19.53
N PHE A 426 23.13 46.43 -20.47
CA PHE A 426 22.95 44.99 -20.23
C PHE A 426 24.31 44.30 -20.32
N GLN A 427 24.75 43.66 -19.24
CA GLN A 427 26.07 43.11 -19.09
C GLN A 427 26.04 41.57 -19.16
N PHE A 428 27.02 40.99 -19.84
CA PHE A 428 27.22 39.56 -20.03
C PHE A 428 28.69 39.19 -19.79
N LEU A 429 28.95 37.99 -19.28
CA LEU A 429 30.33 37.51 -19.03
C LEU A 429 30.99 36.99 -20.31
N ASP A 430 30.19 36.55 -21.28
CA ASP A 430 30.67 35.96 -22.53
C ASP A 430 30.25 36.84 -23.71
N LYS A 431 31.16 37.02 -24.66
CA LYS A 431 30.92 37.82 -25.87
C LYS A 431 29.76 37.25 -26.69
N GLU A 432 29.75 35.93 -26.86
CA GLU A 432 28.71 35.21 -27.60
C GLU A 432 27.32 35.44 -27.01
N ARG A 433 27.20 35.57 -25.68
CA ARG A 433 25.91 35.83 -25.01
C ARG A 433 25.43 37.27 -25.24
N ALA A 434 26.35 38.23 -25.29
CA ALA A 434 26.04 39.61 -25.66
C ALA A 434 25.60 39.69 -27.13
N GLU A 435 26.30 39.00 -28.03
CA GLU A 435 25.97 38.91 -29.46
C GLU A 435 24.60 38.24 -29.68
N ARG A 436 24.31 37.16 -28.95
CA ARG A 436 22.98 36.51 -28.93
C ARG A 436 21.87 37.44 -28.43
N PHE A 437 22.14 38.27 -27.42
CA PHE A 437 21.18 39.26 -26.97
C PHE A 437 20.93 40.35 -28.02
N THR A 438 21.95 40.73 -28.79
CA THR A 438 21.76 41.65 -29.91
C THR A 438 21.04 41.02 -31.11
N ALA A 439 21.21 39.72 -31.33
CA ALA A 439 20.54 38.99 -32.41
C ALA A 439 19.02 38.88 -32.23
N LEU A 440 18.51 39.04 -30.99
CA LEU A 440 17.07 39.10 -30.70
C LEU A 440 16.33 40.28 -31.34
N LEU A 441 17.05 41.22 -31.95
CA LEU A 441 16.46 42.29 -32.78
C LEU A 441 15.85 41.77 -34.10
N GLY A 442 16.33 40.64 -34.63
CA GLY A 442 15.93 40.16 -35.96
C GLY A 442 15.54 38.68 -36.05
N SER A 443 15.87 37.87 -35.04
CA SER A 443 15.50 36.45 -35.02
C SER A 443 15.42 35.89 -33.60
N ASP A 444 14.69 34.80 -33.44
CA ASP A 444 14.71 33.99 -32.23
C ASP A 444 16.10 33.38 -32.01
N VAL A 445 16.51 33.25 -30.76
CA VAL A 445 17.85 32.77 -30.41
C VAL A 445 17.78 31.54 -29.52
N ASP A 446 18.54 30.50 -29.87
CA ASP A 446 18.66 29.29 -29.06
C ASP A 446 19.53 29.52 -27.81
N ARG A 447 19.07 28.95 -26.69
CA ARG A 447 19.72 29.03 -25.37
C ARG A 447 19.90 27.66 -24.69
N THR A 448 19.86 26.57 -25.45
CA THR A 448 20.08 25.19 -24.97
C THR A 448 21.35 25.05 -24.13
N ASP A 449 22.49 25.52 -24.64
CA ASP A 449 23.79 25.54 -23.96
C ASP A 449 23.79 26.34 -22.64
N VAL A 450 23.09 27.47 -22.60
CA VAL A 450 22.94 28.28 -21.37
C VAL A 450 22.13 27.53 -20.32
N LEU A 451 21.14 26.73 -20.74
CA LEU A 451 20.31 25.92 -19.85
C LEU A 451 21.08 24.71 -19.30
N GLU A 452 21.90 24.05 -20.13
CA GLU A 452 22.76 22.93 -19.73
C GLU A 452 23.84 23.37 -18.75
N GLN A 453 24.61 24.42 -19.06
CA GLN A 453 25.63 24.95 -18.14
C GLN A 453 25.03 25.42 -16.81
N ARG A 454 23.81 25.99 -16.82
CA ARG A 454 23.10 26.35 -15.59
C ARG A 454 22.69 25.12 -14.80
N LYS A 455 22.29 24.03 -15.46
CA LYS A 455 21.90 22.78 -14.81
C LYS A 455 23.10 22.12 -14.14
N GLU A 456 24.19 21.91 -14.88
CA GLU A 456 25.45 21.33 -14.37
C GLU A 456 25.99 22.13 -13.18
N ARG A 457 26.09 23.46 -13.32
CA ARG A 457 26.52 24.32 -12.21
C ARG A 457 25.58 24.21 -11.00
N ARG A 458 24.27 24.06 -11.21
CA ARG A 458 23.30 23.95 -10.11
C ARG A 458 23.39 22.60 -9.40
N GLU A 459 23.77 21.54 -10.10
CA GLU A 459 23.99 20.19 -9.55
C GLU A 459 25.30 20.14 -8.76
N LEU A 460 26.41 20.60 -9.35
CA LEU A 460 27.71 20.69 -8.66
C LEU A 460 27.63 21.55 -7.40
N THR A 461 27.06 22.76 -7.51
CA THR A 461 26.86 23.63 -6.35
C THR A 461 25.86 23.05 -5.34
N ALA A 462 24.96 22.13 -5.75
CA ALA A 462 24.07 21.47 -4.80
C ALA A 462 24.79 20.40 -3.99
N ALA A 463 25.56 19.55 -4.64
CA ALA A 463 26.37 18.53 -3.97
C ALA A 463 27.36 19.16 -2.99
N GLU A 464 28.10 20.20 -3.41
CA GLU A 464 29.03 20.95 -2.55
C GLU A 464 28.34 21.51 -1.30
N ARG A 465 27.19 22.18 -1.48
CA ARG A 465 26.43 22.75 -0.36
C ARG A 465 25.88 21.69 0.58
N LEU A 466 25.48 20.54 0.06
CA LEU A 466 25.01 19.43 0.90
C LEU A 466 26.16 18.81 1.69
N HIS A 467 27.35 18.67 1.11
CA HIS A 467 28.54 18.24 1.86
C HIS A 467 28.90 19.24 2.97
N GLU A 468 28.88 20.55 2.69
CA GLU A 468 29.14 21.59 3.69
C GLU A 468 28.09 21.58 4.81
N LEU A 469 26.81 21.43 4.44
CA LEU A 469 25.72 21.29 5.41
C LEU A 469 25.86 20.02 6.25
N ALA A 470 26.21 18.89 5.63
CA ALA A 470 26.44 17.62 6.32
C ALA A 470 27.56 17.76 7.35
N LYS A 471 28.72 18.29 6.93
CA LYS A 471 29.87 18.52 7.80
C LYS A 471 29.50 19.42 8.98
N SER A 472 28.96 20.61 8.70
CA SER A 472 28.59 21.56 9.76
C SER A 472 27.50 21.04 10.70
N THR A 473 26.62 20.15 10.24
CA THR A 473 25.61 19.49 11.10
C THR A 473 26.25 18.42 11.97
N PHE A 474 27.19 17.64 11.41
CA PHE A 474 27.94 16.62 12.15
C PHE A 474 28.79 17.24 13.26
N ASP A 475 29.59 18.26 12.92
CA ASP A 475 30.51 18.92 13.86
C ASP A 475 29.73 19.52 15.05
N LYS A 476 28.60 20.20 14.80
CA LYS A 476 27.73 20.72 15.87
C LYS A 476 27.12 19.65 16.75
N ALA A 477 26.78 18.50 16.16
CA ALA A 477 26.23 17.39 16.92
C ALA A 477 27.30 16.75 17.82
N GLU A 478 28.53 16.64 17.34
CA GLU A 478 29.69 16.17 18.11
C GLU A 478 30.00 17.11 19.29
N GLU A 479 30.05 18.43 19.04
CA GLU A 479 30.18 19.45 20.09
C GLU A 479 29.06 19.34 21.15
N THR A 480 27.83 19.06 20.71
CA THR A 480 26.67 18.89 21.60
C THR A 480 26.78 17.63 22.47
N ILE A 481 27.31 16.53 21.91
CA ILE A 481 27.54 15.28 22.64
C ILE A 481 28.62 15.50 23.70
N GLU A 482 29.76 16.06 23.31
CA GLU A 482 30.87 16.36 24.23
C GLU A 482 30.44 17.30 25.36
N ALA A 483 29.71 18.38 25.04
CA ALA A 483 29.17 19.28 26.06
C ALA A 483 28.16 18.60 27.00
N SER A 484 27.39 17.64 26.49
CA SER A 484 26.43 16.87 27.29
C SER A 484 27.12 15.86 28.21
N GLU A 485 28.18 15.18 27.75
CA GLU A 485 29.00 14.27 28.55
C GLU A 485 29.69 15.01 29.69
N ASN A 486 30.21 16.21 29.42
CA ASN A 486 30.85 17.07 30.42
C ASN A 486 29.85 17.76 31.39
N SER A 487 28.54 17.62 31.16
CA SER A 487 27.52 18.23 32.01
C SER A 487 27.22 17.39 33.27
N LEU A 488 26.84 18.07 34.37
CA LEU A 488 26.45 17.43 35.63
C LEU A 488 25.20 16.53 35.47
N GLN A 489 25.38 15.21 35.68
CA GLN A 489 24.33 14.18 35.51
C GLN A 489 23.93 13.48 36.82
N ASN A 490 24.20 14.09 37.98
CA ASN A 490 24.05 13.48 39.30
C ASN A 490 22.60 13.15 39.76
N THR A 491 21.56 13.54 39.02
CA THR A 491 20.15 13.24 39.36
C THR A 491 19.42 12.67 38.15
N VAL A 492 18.42 11.82 38.38
CA VAL A 492 17.61 11.18 37.31
C VAL A 492 17.14 12.21 36.28
N ARG A 493 16.51 13.30 36.75
CA ARG A 493 16.01 14.37 35.88
C ARG A 493 17.11 15.01 35.03
N ARG A 494 18.30 15.22 35.58
CA ARG A 494 19.43 15.83 34.84
C ARG A 494 20.00 14.83 33.83
N ALA A 495 20.17 13.58 34.22
CA ALA A 495 20.65 12.53 33.35
C ALA A 495 19.70 12.27 32.16
N ASP A 496 18.38 12.25 32.41
CA ASP A 496 17.35 12.12 31.38
C ASP A 496 17.37 13.31 30.41
N MET A 497 17.54 14.53 30.94
CA MET A 497 17.65 15.73 30.12
C MET A 497 18.88 15.68 29.20
N GLN A 498 20.03 15.27 29.73
CA GLN A 498 21.26 15.12 28.95
C GLN A 498 21.15 13.99 27.92
N ALA A 499 20.55 12.87 28.29
CA ALA A 499 20.22 11.79 27.35
C ALA A 499 19.32 12.25 26.20
N GLY A 500 18.32 13.10 26.48
CA GLY A 500 17.46 13.70 25.44
C GLY A 500 18.21 14.72 24.56
N ILE A 501 19.24 15.38 25.08
CA ILE A 501 20.13 16.24 24.30
C ILE A 501 21.01 15.40 23.37
N ARG A 502 21.70 14.37 23.90
CA ARG A 502 22.52 13.45 23.10
C ARG A 502 21.70 12.68 22.08
N GLY A 503 20.52 12.20 22.43
CA GLY A 503 19.62 11.51 21.50
C GLY A 503 19.27 12.35 20.28
N ARG A 504 19.04 13.66 20.46
CA ARG A 504 18.85 14.60 19.34
C ARG A 504 20.14 14.81 18.53
N ALA A 505 21.28 14.94 19.19
CA ALA A 505 22.57 15.08 18.51
C ALA A 505 22.93 13.82 17.68
N HIS A 506 22.68 12.62 18.20
CA HIS A 506 22.85 11.37 17.45
C HIS A 506 21.92 11.27 16.24
N ALA A 507 20.69 11.81 16.34
CA ALA A 507 19.79 11.93 15.19
C ALA A 507 20.34 12.92 14.15
N ASP A 508 20.88 14.07 14.57
CA ASP A 508 21.56 15.04 13.69
C ASP A 508 22.81 14.42 13.03
N GLN A 509 23.61 13.61 13.75
CA GLN A 509 24.74 12.87 13.16
C GLN A 509 24.28 11.86 12.10
N ALA A 510 23.16 11.15 12.33
CA ALA A 510 22.59 10.25 11.33
C ALA A 510 22.11 11.03 10.09
N LEU A 511 21.39 12.14 10.30
CA LEU A 511 20.95 13.02 9.22
C LEU A 511 22.14 13.57 8.41
N ALA A 512 23.22 13.97 9.08
CA ALA A 512 24.45 14.44 8.44
C ALA A 512 25.10 13.36 7.56
N ARG A 513 25.16 12.10 8.04
CA ARG A 513 25.64 10.97 7.22
C ARG A 513 24.76 10.74 5.99
N SER A 514 23.44 10.81 6.15
CA SER A 514 22.52 10.71 5.01
C SER A 514 22.74 11.83 4.00
N LEU A 515 22.89 13.09 4.47
CA LEU A 515 23.17 14.24 3.60
C LEU A 515 24.49 14.08 2.85
N HIS A 516 25.54 13.57 3.50
CA HIS A 516 26.83 13.32 2.88
C HIS A 516 26.72 12.25 1.78
N SER A 517 26.04 11.14 2.05
CA SER A 517 25.84 10.06 1.08
C SER A 517 25.00 10.50 -0.12
N ILE A 518 23.97 11.32 0.09
CA ILE A 518 23.18 11.91 -1.00
C ILE A 518 24.03 12.89 -1.83
N ALA A 519 24.87 13.69 -1.18
CA ALA A 519 25.75 14.63 -1.88
C ALA A 519 26.74 13.90 -2.81
N GLU A 520 27.25 12.75 -2.39
CA GLU A 520 28.10 11.87 -3.21
C GLU A 520 27.32 11.24 -4.38
N ALA A 521 26.10 10.76 -4.14
CA ALA A 521 25.23 10.24 -5.21
C ALA A 521 24.83 11.33 -6.23
N LEU A 522 24.75 12.59 -5.80
CA LEU A 522 24.50 13.73 -6.68
C LEU A 522 25.75 14.13 -7.48
N SER A 523 26.95 14.04 -6.90
CA SER A 523 28.19 14.38 -7.61
C SER A 523 28.56 13.36 -8.68
N THR A 524 28.19 12.09 -8.47
CA THR A 524 28.35 10.98 -9.43
C THR A 524 27.22 10.91 -10.47
N GLY A 525 26.11 11.62 -10.26
CA GLY A 525 24.94 11.60 -11.14
C GLY A 525 24.03 10.37 -10.97
N GLU A 526 24.24 9.56 -9.93
CA GLU A 526 23.41 8.39 -9.61
C GLU A 526 22.03 8.81 -9.08
N ALA A 527 21.95 9.88 -8.29
CA ALA A 527 20.71 10.38 -7.72
C ALA A 527 19.97 11.31 -8.70
N LYS A 528 18.88 10.83 -9.31
CA LYS A 528 18.11 11.57 -10.31
C LYS A 528 16.95 12.34 -9.69
N PHE A 529 16.29 11.78 -8.68
CA PHE A 529 15.08 12.31 -8.05
C PHE A 529 15.35 13.09 -6.75
N LEU A 530 16.57 13.01 -6.21
CA LEU A 530 17.03 13.81 -5.05
C LEU A 530 17.74 15.13 -5.44
N ASP A 531 17.82 15.44 -6.73
CA ASP A 531 18.49 16.62 -7.30
C ASP A 531 17.97 17.98 -6.81
N GLY A 532 16.81 18.02 -6.15
CA GLY A 532 16.22 19.23 -5.56
C GLY A 532 16.45 19.40 -4.06
N ILE A 533 17.06 18.44 -3.38
CA ILE A 533 17.38 18.53 -1.96
C ILE A 533 18.50 19.56 -1.75
N ARG A 534 18.26 20.55 -0.89
CA ARG A 534 19.18 21.65 -0.56
C ARG A 534 19.31 21.87 0.94
N PHE A 535 18.33 21.44 1.73
CA PHE A 535 18.24 21.71 3.17
C PHE A 535 17.91 20.45 3.94
N LYS A 536 18.41 20.37 5.19
CA LYS A 536 18.19 19.21 6.07
C LYS A 536 16.70 18.92 6.32
N VAL A 537 15.88 19.97 6.40
CA VAL A 537 14.41 19.87 6.62
C VAL A 537 13.67 19.12 5.51
N GLN A 538 14.26 19.01 4.31
CA GLN A 538 13.65 18.25 3.23
C GLN A 538 13.89 16.74 3.41
N ILE A 539 15.06 16.35 3.94
CA ILE A 539 15.34 14.97 4.31
C ILE A 539 14.52 14.56 5.53
N GLU A 540 14.39 15.43 6.54
CA GLU A 540 13.50 15.21 7.68
C GLU A 540 12.04 14.98 7.23
N GLU A 541 11.59 15.67 6.17
CA GLU A 541 10.27 15.46 5.59
C GLU A 541 10.17 14.10 4.88
N LEU A 542 11.18 13.68 4.12
CA LEU A 542 11.22 12.33 3.52
C LEU A 542 11.20 11.24 4.59
N ASP A 543 11.96 11.42 5.68
CA ASP A 543 11.94 10.54 6.84
C ASP A 543 10.55 10.48 7.49
N SER A 544 9.89 11.62 7.64
CA SER A 544 8.53 11.71 8.18
C SER A 544 7.52 10.98 7.29
N ILE A 545 7.66 11.09 5.98
CA ILE A 545 6.81 10.39 5.00
C ILE A 545 7.06 8.88 5.08
N LEU A 546 8.32 8.42 5.12
CA LEU A 546 8.65 7.00 5.27
C LEU A 546 8.13 6.42 6.59
N TYR A 547 8.26 7.17 7.68
CA TYR A 547 7.68 6.81 8.96
C TYR A 547 6.16 6.57 8.82
N LEU A 548 5.42 7.54 8.28
CA LEU A 548 3.97 7.41 8.09
C LEU A 548 3.59 6.24 7.16
N ALA A 549 4.40 5.99 6.12
CA ALA A 549 4.21 4.92 5.16
C ALA A 549 4.40 3.54 5.80
N LYS A 550 5.44 3.35 6.61
CA LYS A 550 5.66 2.13 7.39
C LYS A 550 4.48 1.80 8.29
N TYR A 551 3.98 2.77 9.05
CA TYR A 551 2.80 2.54 9.90
C TYR A 551 1.52 2.33 9.09
N ALA A 552 1.41 2.88 7.87
CA ALA A 552 0.30 2.56 6.97
C ALA A 552 0.37 1.10 6.49
N ARG A 553 1.56 0.58 6.14
CA ARG A 553 1.78 -0.84 5.84
C ARG A 553 1.38 -1.73 7.01
N ILE A 554 1.89 -1.44 8.21
CA ILE A 554 1.59 -2.22 9.43
C ILE A 554 0.09 -2.27 9.71
N ARG A 555 -0.65 -1.16 9.48
CA ARG A 555 -2.11 -1.13 9.60
C ARG A 555 -2.83 -1.98 8.55
N GLU A 556 -2.33 -2.05 7.33
CA GLU A 556 -2.94 -2.90 6.29
C GLU A 556 -2.68 -4.39 6.54
N VAL A 557 -1.46 -4.76 6.97
CA VAL A 557 -1.16 -6.14 7.41
C VAL A 557 -2.14 -6.59 8.50
N LYS A 558 -2.41 -5.72 9.49
CA LYS A 558 -3.40 -5.98 10.54
C LYS A 558 -4.80 -6.29 10.00
N LYS A 559 -5.26 -5.55 8.97
CA LYS A 559 -6.60 -5.77 8.39
C LYS A 559 -6.73 -7.13 7.72
N LEU A 560 -5.65 -7.58 7.07
CA LEU A 560 -5.65 -8.83 6.30
C LEU A 560 -5.62 -10.07 7.22
N GLU A 561 -4.94 -10.00 8.36
CA GLU A 561 -4.71 -11.18 9.22
C GLU A 561 -5.77 -11.39 10.31
N ASN A 562 -6.73 -10.46 10.47
CA ASN A 562 -7.84 -10.54 11.44
C ASN A 562 -7.39 -10.93 12.87
N GLU A 563 -6.19 -10.47 13.29
CA GLU A 563 -5.53 -10.94 14.51
C GLU A 563 -6.15 -10.34 15.79
N GLY A 564 -6.16 -11.15 16.86
CA GLY A 564 -6.55 -10.71 18.21
C GLY A 564 -5.55 -9.74 18.85
N SER A 565 -6.02 -8.96 19.83
CA SER A 565 -5.29 -7.85 20.47
C SER A 565 -3.93 -8.19 21.10
N TYR A 566 -3.70 -9.43 21.54
CA TYR A 566 -2.45 -9.84 22.21
C TYR A 566 -1.31 -10.17 21.24
N ASN A 567 -1.58 -10.96 20.20
CA ASN A 567 -0.59 -11.27 19.14
C ASN A 567 -0.13 -10.00 18.40
N HIS A 568 -1.02 -8.99 18.36
CA HIS A 568 -0.78 -7.68 17.78
C HIS A 568 0.39 -6.92 18.43
N HIS A 569 0.49 -6.83 19.76
CA HIS A 569 1.50 -6.01 20.42
C HIS A 569 2.91 -6.55 20.14
N LYS A 570 3.11 -7.87 20.31
CA LYS A 570 4.40 -8.52 20.08
C LYS A 570 4.84 -8.48 18.61
N ARG A 571 3.91 -8.66 17.67
CA ARG A 571 4.21 -8.56 16.23
C ARG A 571 4.41 -7.11 15.78
N GLN A 572 3.66 -6.17 16.34
CA GLN A 572 3.83 -4.74 16.06
C GLN A 572 5.23 -4.27 16.45
N GLU A 573 5.74 -4.68 17.63
CA GLU A 573 7.13 -4.44 18.03
C GLU A 573 8.10 -5.05 17.01
N THR A 574 7.90 -6.32 16.64
CA THR A 574 8.77 -7.02 15.67
C THR A 574 8.77 -6.35 14.28
N GLU A 575 7.61 -5.93 13.76
CA GLU A 575 7.48 -5.23 12.47
C GLU A 575 7.93 -3.76 12.55
N SER A 576 7.79 -3.11 13.72
CA SER A 576 8.29 -1.76 13.94
C SER A 576 9.81 -1.71 14.07
N ASP A 577 10.45 -2.80 14.47
CA ASP A 577 11.91 -2.86 14.60
C ASP A 577 12.60 -3.15 13.26
N LYS A 578 11.87 -3.63 12.25
CA LYS A 578 12.41 -3.83 10.91
C LYS A 578 12.88 -2.50 10.30
N PRO A 579 14.05 -2.46 9.63
CA PRO A 579 14.49 -1.28 8.90
C PRO A 579 13.49 -0.95 7.78
N TYR A 580 13.48 0.32 7.36
CA TYR A 580 12.64 0.75 6.25
C TYR A 580 13.01 0.00 4.97
N GLY A 581 12.00 -0.43 4.22
CA GLY A 581 12.18 -1.18 2.97
C GLY A 581 11.32 -0.67 1.83
N GLU A 582 11.51 -1.24 0.65
CA GLU A 582 10.75 -0.89 -0.55
C GLU A 582 9.23 -1.07 -0.39
N ALA A 583 8.82 -2.08 0.39
CA ALA A 583 7.42 -2.34 0.72
C ALA A 583 6.75 -1.18 1.49
N ASP A 584 7.51 -0.39 2.25
CA ASP A 584 6.96 0.78 2.96
C ASP A 584 6.62 1.90 1.96
N VAL A 585 7.45 2.12 0.94
CA VAL A 585 7.31 3.20 -0.05
C VAL A 585 6.00 3.10 -0.83
N ARG A 586 5.45 1.89 -1.02
CA ARG A 586 4.11 1.67 -1.59
C ARG A 586 3.04 2.51 -0.89
N PHE A 587 3.12 2.60 0.43
CA PHE A 587 2.13 3.30 1.25
C PHE A 587 2.44 4.78 1.46
N ALA A 588 3.49 5.31 0.82
CA ALA A 588 3.81 6.72 0.86
C ALA A 588 2.68 7.55 0.22
N LYS A 589 2.25 8.58 0.95
CA LYS A 589 1.25 9.54 0.48
C LYS A 589 1.92 10.87 0.23
N TYR A 590 1.54 11.51 -0.87
CA TYR A 590 1.98 12.87 -1.13
C TYR A 590 1.39 13.82 -0.06
N PRO A 591 2.19 14.68 0.59
CA PRO A 591 1.77 15.46 1.75
C PRO A 591 0.96 16.69 1.31
N PHE A 592 -0.23 16.48 0.75
CA PHE A 592 -1.18 17.57 0.52
C PHE A 592 -1.63 18.15 1.87
N PRO A 593 -1.82 19.49 1.99
CA PRO A 593 -2.28 20.08 3.24
C PRO A 593 -3.66 19.52 3.63
N THR A 594 -3.79 18.95 4.83
CA THR A 594 -5.04 18.35 5.32
C THR A 594 -5.42 18.98 6.66
N LEU A 595 -6.34 19.93 6.61
CA LEU A 595 -6.62 20.80 7.76
C LEU A 595 -8.01 20.54 8.34
N TYR A 596 -8.12 20.65 9.66
CA TYR A 596 -9.41 20.54 10.35
C TYR A 596 -10.33 21.71 9.96
N LYS A 597 -11.53 21.38 9.49
CA LYS A 597 -12.52 22.32 8.95
C LYS A 597 -12.88 23.41 9.95
N GLN A 598 -13.01 23.06 11.24
CA GLN A 598 -13.39 24.02 12.26
C GLN A 598 -12.32 25.11 12.45
N HIS A 599 -11.03 24.75 12.45
CA HIS A 599 -9.94 25.71 12.56
C HIS A 599 -9.88 26.65 11.35
N LEU A 600 -10.20 26.15 10.16
CA LEU A 600 -10.32 27.00 8.96
C LEU A 600 -11.50 27.97 9.05
N LEU A 601 -12.64 27.56 9.62
CA LEU A 601 -13.80 28.44 9.85
C LEU A 601 -13.50 29.51 10.91
N GLU A 602 -12.85 29.12 12.01
CA GLU A 602 -12.39 30.05 13.06
C GLU A 602 -11.40 31.07 12.48
N ALA A 603 -10.40 30.61 11.72
CA ALA A 603 -9.45 31.47 11.03
C ALA A 603 -10.15 32.40 10.03
N ALA A 604 -11.16 31.93 9.29
CA ALA A 604 -11.90 32.74 8.33
C ALA A 604 -12.77 33.81 9.03
N SER A 605 -13.34 33.49 10.19
CA SER A 605 -14.06 34.45 11.03
C SER A 605 -13.13 35.58 11.48
N ILE A 606 -11.94 35.23 11.98
CA ILE A 606 -10.91 36.21 12.40
C ILE A 606 -10.45 37.05 11.20
N ALA A 607 -10.23 36.42 10.05
CA ALA A 607 -9.78 37.07 8.82
C ALA A 607 -10.69 38.23 8.36
N LYS A 608 -11.99 38.20 8.69
CA LYS A 608 -12.94 39.29 8.37
C LYS A 608 -12.56 40.62 9.04
N GLY A 609 -11.91 40.56 10.20
CA GLY A 609 -11.41 41.71 10.93
C GLY A 609 -10.05 42.24 10.44
N VAL A 610 -9.37 41.53 9.55
CA VAL A 610 -8.03 41.88 9.05
C VAL A 610 -8.12 42.63 7.72
N SER A 611 -7.43 43.78 7.63
CA SER A 611 -7.38 44.57 6.40
C SER A 611 -6.78 43.77 5.25
N GLY A 612 -7.44 43.76 4.09
CA GLY A 612 -7.01 42.99 2.92
C GLY A 612 -7.32 41.48 2.95
N ALA A 613 -7.84 40.91 4.05
CA ALA A 613 -8.11 39.47 4.15
C ALA A 613 -9.57 39.07 3.88
N LYS A 614 -10.50 40.03 3.83
CA LYS A 614 -11.95 39.78 3.68
C LYS A 614 -12.33 38.92 2.47
N LEU A 615 -11.71 39.17 1.32
CA LEU A 615 -12.00 38.42 0.09
C LEU A 615 -11.46 36.98 0.17
N ALA A 616 -10.25 36.80 0.73
CA ALA A 616 -9.66 35.48 0.94
C ALA A 616 -10.51 34.66 1.94
N ALA A 617 -10.99 35.30 3.02
CA ALA A 617 -11.91 34.70 3.98
C ALA A 617 -13.22 34.21 3.33
N ALA A 618 -13.86 35.05 2.52
CA ALA A 618 -15.10 34.69 1.83
C ALA A 618 -14.92 33.51 0.86
N ARG A 619 -13.77 33.46 0.16
CA ARG A 619 -13.42 32.32 -0.71
C ARG A 619 -13.23 31.04 0.10
N MET A 620 -12.52 31.12 1.22
CA MET A 620 -12.31 29.98 2.12
C MET A 620 -13.64 29.47 2.70
N GLU A 621 -14.50 30.35 3.22
CA GLU A 621 -15.84 29.96 3.70
C GLU A 621 -16.69 29.30 2.62
N LYS A 622 -16.61 29.79 1.37
CA LYS A 622 -17.32 29.18 0.24
C LYS A 622 -16.82 27.76 -0.03
N ARG A 623 -15.51 27.51 0.03
CA ARG A 623 -14.92 26.17 -0.14
C ARG A 623 -15.34 25.20 0.97
N LEU A 624 -15.49 25.69 2.20
CA LEU A 624 -15.83 24.88 3.38
C LEU A 624 -17.32 24.57 3.50
N ARG A 625 -18.20 25.42 2.93
CA ARG A 625 -19.66 25.31 3.07
C ARG A 625 -20.22 23.97 2.59
N ASN A 626 -19.67 23.44 1.50
CA ASN A 626 -20.16 22.22 0.86
C ASN A 626 -19.35 20.97 1.26
N HIS A 627 -18.31 21.12 2.10
CA HIS A 627 -17.48 20.01 2.54
C HIS A 627 -18.10 19.34 3.77
N THR A 628 -18.40 18.05 3.69
CA THR A 628 -19.11 17.31 4.75
C THR A 628 -18.18 16.73 5.82
N GLU A 629 -16.94 16.42 5.46
CA GLU A 629 -15.98 15.80 6.37
C GLU A 629 -15.33 16.81 7.32
N ASP A 630 -14.79 16.30 8.42
CA ASP A 630 -14.11 17.07 9.45
C ASP A 630 -12.76 17.62 8.98
N TYR A 631 -12.08 16.91 8.08
CA TYR A 631 -10.80 17.32 7.50
C TYR A 631 -10.98 17.69 6.04
N VAL A 632 -10.26 18.74 5.62
CA VAL A 632 -10.27 19.26 4.25
C VAL A 632 -8.87 19.12 3.67
N THR A 633 -8.74 18.30 2.64
CA THR A 633 -7.49 18.16 1.87
C THR A 633 -7.49 19.09 0.66
N PHE A 634 -6.39 19.79 0.45
CA PHE A 634 -6.18 20.72 -0.67
C PHE A 634 -5.25 20.07 -1.70
N GLU A 635 -5.81 19.50 -2.77
CA GLU A 635 -5.04 18.76 -3.79
C GLU A 635 -4.73 19.59 -5.03
N ALA A 636 -5.69 20.42 -5.46
CA ALA A 636 -5.54 21.21 -6.68
C ALA A 636 -4.65 22.43 -6.46
N GLU A 637 -3.79 22.74 -7.44
CA GLU A 637 -2.80 23.82 -7.34
C GLU A 637 -3.44 25.19 -7.06
N TYR A 638 -4.61 25.48 -7.64
CA TYR A 638 -5.33 26.71 -7.36
C TYR A 638 -5.88 26.76 -5.93
N GLU A 639 -6.28 25.63 -5.34
CA GLU A 639 -6.78 25.57 -3.95
C GLU A 639 -5.65 25.81 -2.96
N ILE A 640 -4.49 25.20 -3.21
CA ILE A 640 -3.29 25.39 -2.39
C ILE A 640 -2.79 26.83 -2.48
N SER A 641 -2.85 27.45 -3.67
CA SER A 641 -2.54 28.87 -3.84
C SER A 641 -3.51 29.77 -3.05
N GLN A 642 -4.81 29.45 -3.06
CA GLN A 642 -5.81 30.16 -2.25
C GLN A 642 -5.57 29.97 -0.75
N LEU A 643 -5.22 28.77 -0.30
CA LEU A 643 -4.86 28.49 1.08
C LEU A 643 -3.62 29.27 1.50
N THR A 644 -2.59 29.31 0.66
CA THR A 644 -1.35 30.05 0.89
C THR A 644 -1.61 31.55 1.02
N ASP A 645 -2.36 32.13 0.08
CA ASP A 645 -2.78 33.55 0.13
C ASP A 645 -3.59 33.83 1.40
N PHE A 646 -4.54 32.95 1.74
CA PHE A 646 -5.35 33.08 2.94
C PHE A 646 -4.50 33.08 4.22
N LEU A 647 -3.61 32.09 4.41
CA LEU A 647 -2.78 31.96 5.61
C LEU A 647 -1.74 33.08 5.74
N SER A 648 -1.19 33.55 4.61
CA SER A 648 -0.19 34.64 4.60
C SER A 648 -0.75 35.99 5.08
N ARG A 649 -2.07 36.20 4.92
CA ARG A 649 -2.76 37.43 5.35
C ARG A 649 -3.14 37.42 6.83
N LEU A 650 -2.96 36.29 7.52
CA LEU A 650 -3.30 36.15 8.93
C LEU A 650 -2.09 36.39 9.83
N PRO A 651 -2.26 37.11 10.96
CA PRO A 651 -1.19 37.30 11.93
C PRO A 651 -0.84 35.97 12.60
N ALA A 652 0.46 35.77 12.90
CA ALA A 652 1.00 34.50 13.39
C ALA A 652 0.29 33.95 14.64
N ARG A 653 -0.05 34.83 15.59
CA ARG A 653 -0.78 34.43 16.82
C ARG A 653 -2.22 33.91 16.57
N MET A 654 -2.76 34.07 15.35
CA MET A 654 -4.17 33.79 15.03
C MET A 654 -4.34 32.67 14.01
N THR A 655 -3.25 32.09 13.53
CA THR A 655 -3.22 30.81 12.81
C THR A 655 -2.71 29.76 13.77
N SER A 656 -3.38 28.61 13.88
CA SER A 656 -2.79 27.50 14.62
C SER A 656 -1.49 27.07 13.94
N ASP A 657 -0.46 26.77 14.73
CA ASP A 657 0.84 26.34 14.22
C ASP A 657 0.68 25.15 13.25
N HIS A 658 -0.23 24.23 13.60
CA HIS A 658 -0.63 23.10 12.76
C HIS A 658 -1.01 23.46 11.31
N MET A 659 -1.74 24.57 11.07
CA MET A 659 -2.17 24.93 9.70
C MET A 659 -0.99 25.37 8.84
N ARG A 660 -0.03 26.08 9.45
CA ARG A 660 1.17 26.54 8.77
C ARG A 660 2.14 25.39 8.58
N ASP A 661 2.28 24.53 9.58
CA ASP A 661 3.13 23.35 9.51
C ASP A 661 2.68 22.43 8.39
N ASP A 662 1.38 22.12 8.27
CA ASP A 662 0.86 21.25 7.21
C ASP A 662 1.12 21.82 5.79
N LEU A 663 0.88 23.13 5.61
CA LEU A 663 1.21 23.80 4.34
C LEU A 663 2.73 23.78 4.10
N GLU A 664 3.54 23.92 5.14
CA GLU A 664 4.98 23.94 5.03
C GLU A 664 5.56 22.55 4.69
N ARG A 665 4.98 21.46 5.20
CA ARG A 665 5.32 20.09 4.80
C ARG A 665 5.14 19.88 3.29
N PHE A 666 4.01 20.32 2.74
CA PHE A 666 3.77 20.34 1.29
C PHE A 666 4.83 21.18 0.55
N ASN A 667 5.10 22.40 1.04
CA ASN A 667 6.06 23.31 0.43
C ASN A 667 7.50 22.78 0.46
N ARG A 668 7.91 22.04 1.50
CA ARG A 668 9.25 21.43 1.58
C ARG A 668 9.48 20.42 0.45
N VAL A 669 8.52 19.54 0.22
CA VAL A 669 8.57 18.54 -0.88
C VAL A 669 8.57 19.24 -2.25
N ARG A 670 7.74 20.29 -2.43
CA ARG A 670 7.76 21.10 -3.65
C ARG A 670 9.08 21.83 -3.89
N ARG A 671 9.68 22.40 -2.83
CA ARG A 671 11.02 23.01 -2.87
C ARG A 671 12.12 21.98 -3.14
N ALA A 672 11.88 20.70 -2.80
CA ALA A 672 12.75 19.58 -3.15
C ALA A 672 12.59 19.11 -4.61
N ASN A 673 11.86 19.86 -5.44
CA ASN A 673 11.59 19.53 -6.85
C ASN A 673 10.76 18.24 -7.06
N ILE A 674 9.96 17.86 -6.05
CA ILE A 674 9.06 16.71 -6.06
C ILE A 674 7.62 17.25 -6.07
N PHE A 675 6.80 16.83 -7.04
CA PHE A 675 5.50 17.46 -7.33
C PHE A 675 4.29 16.53 -7.24
N ASP A 676 4.51 15.22 -7.37
CA ASP A 676 3.47 14.20 -7.37
C ASP A 676 3.92 12.93 -6.61
N VAL A 677 2.99 11.98 -6.41
CA VAL A 677 3.24 10.76 -5.63
C VAL A 677 4.25 9.83 -6.30
N HIS A 678 4.33 9.80 -7.63
CA HIS A 678 5.28 8.94 -8.34
C HIS A 678 6.70 9.51 -8.23
N GLU A 679 6.86 10.82 -8.36
CA GLU A 679 8.12 11.52 -8.08
C GLU A 679 8.54 11.34 -6.61
N LEU A 680 7.60 11.38 -5.67
CA LEU A 680 7.87 11.14 -4.25
C LEU A 680 8.34 9.71 -4.02
N ARG A 681 7.63 8.70 -4.55
CA ARG A 681 8.04 7.29 -4.44
C ARG A 681 9.41 7.05 -5.06
N ALA A 682 9.67 7.58 -6.25
CA ALA A 682 10.98 7.49 -6.92
C ALA A 682 12.10 8.12 -6.07
N ALA A 683 11.87 9.31 -5.49
CA ALA A 683 12.80 9.94 -4.56
C ALA A 683 13.02 9.11 -3.29
N LEU A 684 11.97 8.48 -2.75
CA LEU A 684 12.09 7.61 -1.57
C LEU A 684 12.88 6.34 -1.88
N TYR A 685 12.68 5.71 -3.05
CA TYR A 685 13.48 4.56 -3.47
C TYR A 685 14.96 4.91 -3.62
N GLU A 686 15.29 6.08 -4.18
CA GLU A 686 16.68 6.58 -4.21
C GLU A 686 17.20 6.93 -2.82
N TYR A 687 16.36 7.44 -1.92
CA TYR A 687 16.79 7.86 -0.58
C TYR A 687 17.07 6.69 0.37
N LEU A 688 16.34 5.58 0.28
CA LEU A 688 16.43 4.44 1.21
C LEU A 688 17.87 3.94 1.44
N PRO A 689 18.72 3.70 0.40
CA PRO A 689 20.10 3.28 0.58
C PRO A 689 20.98 4.30 1.31
N HIS A 690 20.64 5.59 1.21
CA HIS A 690 21.38 6.68 1.84
C HIS A 690 20.92 6.98 3.26
N LYS A 691 19.82 6.37 3.73
CA LYS A 691 19.29 6.63 5.08
C LYS A 691 20.18 5.98 6.14
N ALA A 692 20.95 6.79 6.86
CA ALA A 692 21.74 6.32 7.98
C ALA A 692 20.89 6.02 9.22
N SER A 693 21.26 4.97 9.95
CA SER A 693 20.68 4.67 11.26
C SER A 693 21.22 5.60 12.35
N VAL A 694 20.38 5.84 13.36
CA VAL A 694 20.78 6.55 14.58
C VAL A 694 21.62 5.61 15.42
N ARG A 695 22.83 6.05 15.78
CA ARG A 695 23.69 5.37 16.76
C ARG A 695 23.49 6.11 18.07
N GLY A 696 22.72 5.56 19.00
CA GLY A 696 22.48 6.17 20.31
C GLY A 696 23.66 6.00 21.27
N ASP A 697 23.44 6.38 22.53
CA ASP A 697 24.35 6.09 23.65
C ASP A 697 24.68 4.58 23.68
N SER A 698 25.91 4.24 24.11
CA SER A 698 26.30 2.84 24.25
C SER A 698 25.41 2.10 25.26
N PRO A 699 25.21 0.78 25.12
CA PRO A 699 24.46 -0.01 26.11
C PRO A 699 25.01 0.16 27.54
N ILE A 700 26.33 0.32 27.66
CA ILE A 700 27.02 0.59 28.92
C ILE A 700 26.57 1.95 29.50
N ALA A 701 26.61 3.02 28.71
CA ALA A 701 26.19 4.35 29.16
C ALA A 701 24.71 4.39 29.56
N ILE A 702 23.85 3.65 28.86
CA ILE A 702 22.44 3.48 29.22
C ILE A 702 22.31 2.76 30.57
N ALA A 703 23.01 1.65 30.76
CA ALA A 703 22.96 0.85 31.99
C ALA A 703 23.51 1.63 33.20
N GLU A 704 24.63 2.34 33.05
CA GLU A 704 25.19 3.19 34.11
C GLU A 704 24.24 4.35 34.48
N ARG A 705 23.55 4.94 33.49
CA ARG A 705 22.53 5.98 33.74
C ARG A 705 21.38 5.46 34.61
N GLU A 706 20.94 4.23 34.39
CA GLU A 706 19.86 3.64 35.19
C GLU A 706 20.21 3.45 36.67
N LEU A 707 21.49 3.45 37.03
CA LEU A 707 21.93 3.38 38.42
C LEU A 707 21.72 4.70 39.17
N ILE A 708 21.55 5.83 38.45
CA ILE A 708 21.36 7.16 39.01
C ILE A 708 19.99 7.21 39.71
N GLY A 709 19.97 7.63 40.98
CA GLY A 709 18.75 7.73 41.78
C GLY A 709 18.16 6.41 42.29
N LYS A 710 18.67 5.24 41.87
CA LYS A 710 18.30 3.95 42.47
C LYS A 710 18.92 3.82 43.86
N LYS A 711 18.17 3.33 44.84
CA LYS A 711 18.74 2.95 46.15
C LYS A 711 19.43 1.60 46.01
N LEU A 712 20.75 1.58 46.06
CA LEU A 712 21.55 0.34 46.10
C LEU A 712 22.32 0.36 47.44
N PRO A 713 21.79 -0.27 48.50
CA PRO A 713 22.42 -0.32 49.81
C PRO A 713 23.82 -0.93 49.71
N GLY A 714 24.79 -0.41 50.48
CA GLY A 714 26.16 -0.92 50.50
C GLY A 714 27.01 -0.65 49.25
N PHE A 715 26.45 -0.07 48.18
CA PHE A 715 27.18 0.19 46.93
C PHE A 715 27.78 1.61 46.89
N PHE A 716 29.12 1.67 46.95
CA PHE A 716 29.92 2.89 46.82
C PHE A 716 31.09 2.65 45.87
N PRO A 717 31.04 3.14 44.62
CA PRO A 717 32.13 2.96 43.65
C PRO A 717 33.46 3.48 44.15
N THR A 718 34.50 2.67 43.98
CA THR A 718 35.86 3.00 44.40
C THR A 718 36.46 4.06 43.47
N PRO A 719 36.96 5.20 43.99
CA PRO A 719 37.61 6.23 43.16
C PRO A 719 38.84 5.66 42.43
N LYS A 720 39.09 6.13 41.20
CA LYS A 720 40.20 5.64 40.37
C LYS A 720 41.58 5.73 41.04
N SER A 721 41.85 6.81 41.79
CA SER A 721 43.10 6.95 42.54
C SER A 721 43.25 5.85 43.59
N THR A 722 42.20 5.59 44.36
CA THR A 722 42.18 4.52 45.36
C THR A 722 42.33 3.14 44.72
N ILE A 723 41.71 2.90 43.57
CA ILE A 723 41.91 1.65 42.83
C ILE A 723 43.38 1.50 42.44
N SER A 724 44.03 2.56 41.94
CA SER A 724 45.46 2.52 41.60
C SER A 724 46.31 2.10 42.80
N ASP A 725 46.09 2.71 43.97
CA ASP A 725 46.79 2.39 45.21
C ASP A 725 46.53 0.93 45.62
N MET A 726 45.28 0.47 45.55
CA MET A 726 44.92 -0.92 45.84
C MET A 726 45.70 -1.90 44.94
N LEU A 727 45.82 -1.60 43.65
CA LEU A 727 46.53 -2.45 42.69
C LEU A 727 48.04 -2.42 42.88
N ASP A 728 48.62 -1.30 43.33
CA ASP A 728 50.04 -1.21 43.70
C ASP A 728 50.36 -2.14 44.88
N HIS A 729 49.50 -2.16 45.89
CA HIS A 729 49.65 -3.06 47.03
C HIS A 729 49.37 -4.52 46.69
N ALA A 730 48.43 -4.78 45.79
CA ALA A 730 48.00 -6.13 45.44
C ALA A 730 49.09 -6.92 44.70
N ASP A 731 50.01 -6.25 44.00
CA ASP A 731 51.13 -6.89 43.30
C ASP A 731 50.66 -8.08 42.43
N ILE A 732 49.76 -7.77 41.50
CA ILE A 732 49.13 -8.73 40.61
C ILE A 732 50.08 -9.03 39.44
N GLU A 733 50.33 -10.32 39.21
CA GLU A 733 51.08 -10.83 38.06
C GLU A 733 50.16 -11.62 37.13
N ALA A 734 50.59 -11.80 35.87
CA ALA A 734 49.77 -12.44 34.83
C ALA A 734 49.39 -13.90 35.14
N HIS A 735 50.14 -14.58 36.00
CA HIS A 735 49.91 -15.98 36.37
C HIS A 735 48.94 -16.14 37.56
N HIS A 736 48.60 -15.05 38.26
CA HIS A 736 47.70 -15.09 39.40
C HIS A 736 46.24 -15.30 39.00
N SER A 737 45.51 -15.98 39.86
CA SER A 737 44.05 -15.96 39.93
C SER A 737 43.60 -14.83 40.86
N VAL A 738 42.73 -13.95 40.36
CA VAL A 738 42.31 -12.73 41.05
C VAL A 738 40.82 -12.76 41.32
N LEU A 739 40.41 -12.41 42.54
CA LEU A 739 39.01 -12.28 42.93
C LEU A 739 38.65 -10.81 43.25
N GLU A 740 37.55 -10.35 42.66
CA GLU A 740 36.76 -9.22 43.18
C GLU A 740 35.42 -9.77 43.71
N PRO A 741 35.27 -9.99 45.03
CA PRO A 741 34.06 -10.52 45.64
C PRO A 741 32.85 -9.57 45.69
N ASN A 742 33.03 -8.26 45.50
CA ASN A 742 32.01 -7.22 45.59
C ASN A 742 32.09 -6.24 44.40
N ALA A 743 32.01 -6.81 43.19
CA ALA A 743 32.43 -6.16 41.96
C ALA A 743 31.69 -4.85 41.64
N GLY A 744 30.49 -4.63 42.16
CA GLY A 744 29.75 -3.39 41.97
C GLY A 744 29.49 -3.12 40.48
N LYS A 745 29.89 -1.94 39.98
CA LYS A 745 29.82 -1.61 38.54
C LYS A 745 31.08 -2.00 37.75
N GLY A 746 32.03 -2.68 38.39
CA GLY A 746 33.20 -3.28 37.75
C GLY A 746 34.47 -2.43 37.71
N ASP A 747 34.52 -1.29 38.41
CA ASP A 747 35.65 -0.35 38.29
C ASP A 747 37.01 -0.99 38.66
N ILE A 748 37.04 -1.83 39.71
CA ILE A 748 38.25 -2.56 40.11
C ILE A 748 38.61 -3.64 39.07
N VAL A 749 37.62 -4.38 38.58
CA VAL A 749 37.81 -5.44 37.57
C VAL A 749 38.38 -4.87 36.27
N GLU A 750 37.82 -3.75 35.79
CA GLU A 750 38.30 -3.03 34.60
C GLU A 750 39.75 -2.57 34.78
N ALA A 751 40.07 -1.99 35.95
CA ALA A 751 41.43 -1.53 36.24
C ALA A 751 42.44 -2.68 36.34
N ILE A 752 42.07 -3.84 36.89
CA ILE A 752 42.92 -5.05 36.89
C ILE A 752 43.17 -5.51 35.47
N ALA A 753 42.12 -5.63 34.65
CA ALA A 753 42.23 -6.08 33.26
C ALA A 753 43.05 -5.13 32.39
N GLU A 754 42.97 -3.81 32.63
CA GLU A 754 43.79 -2.80 31.96
C GLU A 754 45.27 -2.89 32.38
N ARG A 755 45.54 -3.06 33.68
CA ARG A 755 46.90 -3.11 34.23
C ARG A 755 47.63 -4.41 33.92
N VAL A 756 46.92 -5.54 33.93
CA VAL A 756 47.48 -6.88 33.67
C VAL A 756 46.59 -7.63 32.67
N PRO A 757 46.73 -7.33 31.36
CA PRO A 757 45.89 -7.94 30.33
C PRO A 757 46.00 -9.47 30.32
N GLY A 758 44.85 -10.15 30.32
CA GLY A 758 44.77 -11.61 30.23
C GLY A 758 44.87 -12.37 31.56
N VAL A 759 45.01 -11.68 32.70
CA VAL A 759 44.94 -12.31 34.02
C VAL A 759 43.56 -12.91 34.28
N ALA A 760 43.50 -14.02 35.02
CA ALA A 760 42.25 -14.69 35.35
C ALA A 760 41.53 -13.93 36.48
N ILE A 761 40.42 -13.25 36.15
CA ILE A 761 39.63 -12.47 37.11
C ILE A 761 38.28 -13.14 37.33
N LYS A 762 37.92 -13.37 38.59
CA LYS A 762 36.57 -13.74 39.01
C LYS A 762 35.90 -12.53 39.66
N ALA A 763 34.76 -12.12 39.11
CA ALA A 763 33.91 -11.09 39.70
C ALA A 763 32.65 -11.71 40.30
N ILE A 764 32.24 -11.27 41.48
CA ILE A 764 30.98 -11.68 42.14
C ILE A 764 30.17 -10.44 42.48
N GLU A 765 28.86 -10.47 42.21
CA GLU A 765 27.95 -9.37 42.54
C GLU A 765 26.55 -9.89 42.91
N PHE A 766 26.07 -9.48 44.09
CA PHE A 766 24.76 -9.89 44.62
C PHE A 766 23.60 -9.04 44.07
N ASN A 767 23.84 -7.80 43.68
CA ASN A 767 22.80 -6.90 43.18
C ASN A 767 22.53 -7.11 41.69
N ARG A 768 21.27 -7.44 41.37
CA ARG A 768 20.89 -7.75 39.99
C ARG A 768 21.15 -6.60 39.01
N THR A 769 20.88 -5.36 39.42
CA THR A 769 21.07 -4.19 38.55
C THR A 769 22.55 -3.95 38.25
N LEU A 770 23.43 -4.18 39.23
CA LEU A 770 24.88 -4.04 39.05
C LEU A 770 25.45 -5.18 38.21
N SER A 771 24.97 -6.41 38.42
CA SER A 771 25.28 -7.57 37.57
C SER A 771 24.86 -7.35 36.11
N ASP A 772 23.69 -6.76 35.85
CA ASP A 772 23.25 -6.42 34.49
C ASP A 772 24.17 -5.35 33.84
N VAL A 773 24.69 -4.39 34.62
CA VAL A 773 25.70 -3.40 34.14
C VAL A 773 27.02 -4.07 33.80
N LEU A 774 27.51 -4.99 34.63
CA LEU A 774 28.71 -5.79 34.35
C LEU A 774 28.54 -6.63 33.08
N GLY A 775 27.37 -7.24 32.90
CA GLY A 775 27.01 -7.96 31.67
C GLY A 775 27.01 -7.05 30.44
N ALA A 776 26.49 -5.82 30.54
CA ALA A 776 26.55 -4.84 29.46
C ALA A 776 27.99 -4.41 29.11
N LYS A 777 28.91 -4.44 30.09
CA LYS A 777 30.35 -4.22 29.92
C LYS A 777 31.10 -5.44 29.37
N GLY A 778 30.44 -6.59 29.23
CA GLY A 778 31.08 -7.84 28.81
C GLY A 778 31.94 -8.49 29.88
N ILE A 779 31.77 -8.09 31.16
CA ILE A 779 32.47 -8.68 32.29
C ILE A 779 31.70 -9.91 32.75
N GLU A 780 32.36 -11.06 32.77
CA GLU A 780 31.78 -12.28 33.33
C GLU A 780 31.66 -12.13 34.85
N VAL A 781 30.44 -12.21 35.36
CA VAL A 781 30.13 -12.03 36.78
C VAL A 781 29.30 -13.20 37.29
N GLU A 782 29.64 -13.68 38.47
CA GLU A 782 28.81 -14.61 39.21
C GLU A 782 27.75 -13.84 40.01
N PHE A 783 26.48 -14.11 39.70
CA PHE A 783 25.35 -13.53 40.42
C PHE A 783 25.02 -14.38 41.65
N SER A 784 25.73 -14.17 42.76
CA SER A 784 25.61 -14.93 44.00
C SER A 784 25.93 -14.08 45.25
N ASP A 785 25.65 -14.62 46.43
CA ASP A 785 26.15 -14.05 47.70
C ASP A 785 27.60 -14.50 47.91
N PHE A 786 28.52 -13.54 48.01
CA PHE A 786 29.94 -13.82 48.21
C PHE A 786 30.22 -14.65 49.46
N LEU A 787 29.46 -14.48 50.53
CA LEU A 787 29.69 -15.23 51.78
C LEU A 787 29.43 -16.73 51.62
N GLU A 788 28.72 -17.15 50.57
CA GLU A 788 28.49 -18.56 50.22
C GLU A 788 29.53 -19.10 49.22
N HIS A 789 30.34 -18.22 48.61
CA HIS A 789 31.33 -18.58 47.59
C HIS A 789 32.46 -19.43 48.16
N LYS A 790 32.88 -20.45 47.39
CA LYS A 790 33.96 -21.38 47.77
C LYS A 790 34.91 -21.58 46.60
N ALA A 791 36.12 -21.06 46.71
CA ALA A 791 37.26 -21.30 45.83
C ALA A 791 38.55 -20.80 46.52
N SER A 792 39.68 -20.85 45.82
CA SER A 792 40.94 -20.32 46.30
C SER A 792 41.60 -19.41 45.25
N TYR A 793 42.28 -18.35 45.69
CA TYR A 793 42.84 -17.30 44.82
C TYR A 793 44.21 -16.81 45.30
N ASP A 794 45.05 -16.42 44.35
CA ASP A 794 46.37 -15.84 44.64
C ASP A 794 46.26 -14.38 45.10
N ARG A 795 45.29 -13.64 44.55
CA ARG A 795 45.06 -12.22 44.85
C ARG A 795 43.58 -11.93 45.05
N ILE A 796 43.27 -11.11 46.05
CA ILE A 796 41.93 -10.60 46.27
C ILE A 796 41.99 -9.09 46.41
N VAL A 797 41.20 -8.37 45.62
CA VAL A 797 41.12 -6.90 45.66
C VAL A 797 39.66 -6.52 45.79
N MET A 798 39.29 -5.83 46.87
CA MET A 798 37.87 -5.67 47.22
C MET A 798 37.52 -4.35 47.90
N ASN A 799 36.30 -3.87 47.64
CA ASN A 799 35.65 -2.81 48.40
C ASN A 799 34.32 -3.32 48.99
N PRO A 800 34.36 -4.01 50.14
CA PRO A 800 33.17 -4.59 50.76
C PRO A 800 32.17 -3.55 51.29
N PRO A 801 30.91 -3.95 51.53
CA PRO A 801 29.90 -3.06 52.10
C PRO A 801 30.26 -2.61 53.53
N PHE A 802 30.23 -1.29 53.78
CA PHE A 802 30.62 -0.68 55.07
C PHE A 802 29.56 -0.75 56.19
N GLU A 803 28.36 -1.22 55.89
CA GLU A 803 27.23 -1.18 56.83
C GLU A 803 27.22 -2.41 57.74
N ASN A 804 26.76 -2.23 58.99
CA ASN A 804 26.55 -3.32 59.97
C ASN A 804 27.78 -4.21 60.26
N GLY A 805 28.99 -3.73 59.96
CA GLY A 805 30.23 -4.52 60.10
C GLY A 805 30.32 -5.67 59.10
N ALA A 806 29.65 -5.55 57.94
CA ALA A 806 29.75 -6.51 56.86
C ALA A 806 31.17 -6.53 56.26
N ASP A 807 31.88 -5.40 56.28
CA ASP A 807 33.29 -5.29 55.92
C ASP A 807 34.18 -6.30 56.68
N ILE A 808 34.02 -6.43 58.00
CA ILE A 808 34.73 -7.43 58.82
C ILE A 808 34.45 -8.85 58.32
N GLU A 809 33.18 -9.20 58.09
CA GLU A 809 32.76 -10.55 57.70
C GLU A 809 33.30 -10.91 56.31
N HIS A 810 33.23 -9.98 55.36
CA HIS A 810 33.71 -10.17 54.00
C HIS A 810 35.23 -10.31 53.97
N VAL A 811 35.98 -9.49 54.71
CA VAL A 811 37.45 -9.55 54.79
C VAL A 811 37.92 -10.87 55.41
N GLN A 812 37.27 -11.33 56.48
CA GLN A 812 37.61 -12.61 57.10
C GLN A 812 37.28 -13.81 56.18
N HIS A 813 36.15 -13.76 55.48
CA HIS A 813 35.81 -14.78 54.48
C HIS A 813 36.79 -14.78 53.31
N ALA A 814 37.11 -13.61 52.75
CA ALA A 814 38.09 -13.45 51.68
C ALA A 814 39.47 -14.00 52.07
N TYR A 815 39.95 -13.71 53.28
CA TYR A 815 41.19 -14.29 53.79
C TYR A 815 41.16 -15.83 53.80
N SER A 816 40.01 -16.44 54.12
CA SER A 816 39.85 -17.90 54.08
C SER A 816 39.94 -18.51 52.67
N LEU A 817 39.76 -17.69 51.62
CA LEU A 817 39.87 -18.06 50.21
C LEU A 817 41.27 -17.76 49.62
N LEU A 818 42.21 -17.17 50.36
CA LEU A 818 43.56 -16.97 49.84
C LEU A 818 44.31 -18.31 49.73
N GLU A 819 45.09 -18.49 48.67
CA GLU A 819 46.10 -19.57 48.62
C GLU A 819 47.25 -19.27 49.61
N PRO A 820 48.04 -20.27 50.04
CA PRO A 820 49.28 -20.02 50.77
C PRO A 820 50.23 -19.11 49.97
N GLY A 821 50.70 -18.00 50.56
CA GLY A 821 51.45 -16.95 49.86
C GLY A 821 50.58 -15.98 49.06
N GLY A 822 49.25 -16.11 49.15
CA GLY A 822 48.29 -15.19 48.56
C GLY A 822 48.21 -13.86 49.33
N ARG A 823 47.76 -12.81 48.63
CA ARG A 823 47.62 -11.46 49.18
C ARG A 823 46.20 -10.92 48.96
N MET A 824 45.65 -10.28 49.98
CA MET A 824 44.41 -9.53 49.90
C MET A 824 44.63 -8.04 50.17
N VAL A 825 43.96 -7.20 49.37
CA VAL A 825 43.85 -5.76 49.57
C VAL A 825 42.38 -5.37 49.65
N ALA A 826 41.97 -4.78 50.77
CA ALA A 826 40.58 -4.43 51.03
C ALA A 826 40.43 -2.97 51.48
N ILE A 827 39.33 -2.32 51.08
CA ILE A 827 38.89 -1.05 51.66
C ILE A 827 37.91 -1.34 52.78
N MET A 828 38.19 -0.86 53.99
CA MET A 828 37.30 -1.03 55.14
C MET A 828 36.84 0.31 55.68
N SER A 829 35.70 0.33 56.37
CA SER A 829 35.30 1.51 57.13
C SER A 829 36.25 1.73 58.33
N GLU A 830 36.30 2.94 58.88
CA GLU A 830 37.12 3.21 60.07
C GLU A 830 36.56 2.52 61.33
N GLY A 831 35.27 2.18 61.35
CA GLY A 831 34.54 1.62 62.51
C GLY A 831 35.25 0.45 63.21
N PRO A 832 35.64 -0.61 62.49
CA PRO A 832 36.41 -1.75 63.01
C PRO A 832 37.71 -1.38 63.75
N PHE A 833 38.29 -0.20 63.50
CA PHE A 833 39.61 0.17 64.04
C PHE A 833 39.55 0.99 65.34
N PHE A 834 38.39 1.55 65.71
CA PHE A 834 38.26 2.35 66.94
C PHE A 834 37.10 1.95 67.85
N ARG A 835 36.09 1.22 67.35
CA ARG A 835 34.95 0.83 68.19
C ARG A 835 35.36 -0.19 69.26
N SER A 836 34.80 -0.03 70.46
CA SER A 836 35.00 -0.94 71.62
C SER A 836 33.94 -2.04 71.70
N ASP A 837 33.28 -2.36 70.59
CA ASP A 837 32.39 -3.52 70.55
C ASP A 837 33.19 -4.81 70.33
N LYS A 838 32.64 -5.94 70.79
CA LYS A 838 33.33 -7.24 70.75
C LYS A 838 33.76 -7.65 69.34
N LYS A 839 32.99 -7.28 68.31
CA LYS A 839 33.28 -7.68 66.92
C LYS A 839 34.49 -6.90 66.40
N ALA A 840 34.54 -5.59 66.64
CA ALA A 840 35.68 -4.75 66.28
C ALA A 840 36.96 -5.10 67.06
N GLU A 841 36.86 -5.40 68.35
CA GLU A 841 38.00 -5.86 69.17
C GLU A 841 38.56 -7.20 68.67
N ALA A 842 37.68 -8.17 68.39
CA ALA A 842 38.07 -9.46 67.84
C ALA A 842 38.71 -9.34 66.46
N PHE A 843 38.20 -8.43 65.61
CA PHE A 843 38.78 -8.17 64.29
C PHE A 843 40.20 -7.59 64.40
N ARG A 844 40.44 -6.62 65.28
CA ARG A 844 41.78 -6.04 65.45
C ARG A 844 42.79 -7.07 65.96
N ALA A 845 42.42 -7.87 66.96
CA ALA A 845 43.27 -8.95 67.43
C ALA A 845 43.57 -9.98 66.32
N TRP A 846 42.55 -10.36 65.54
CA TRP A 846 42.72 -11.23 64.39
C TRP A 846 43.63 -10.62 63.31
N LEU A 847 43.52 -9.32 63.04
CA LEU A 847 44.37 -8.64 62.06
C LEU A 847 45.85 -8.66 62.50
N ASP A 848 46.10 -8.35 63.78
CA ASP A 848 47.44 -8.38 64.37
C ASP A 848 48.04 -9.80 64.36
N ASP A 849 47.24 -10.83 64.69
CA ASP A 849 47.66 -12.23 64.69
C ASP A 849 48.07 -12.73 63.29
N ASN A 850 47.50 -12.15 62.23
CA ASN A 850 47.83 -12.47 60.84
C ASN A 850 48.82 -11.47 60.22
N ALA A 851 49.49 -10.65 61.05
CA ALA A 851 50.45 -9.62 60.61
C ALA A 851 49.89 -8.68 59.52
N GLY A 852 48.57 -8.43 59.54
CA GLY A 852 47.92 -7.54 58.59
C GLY A 852 48.28 -6.08 58.84
N THR A 853 48.32 -5.29 57.78
CA THR A 853 48.59 -3.84 57.86
C THR A 853 47.34 -3.05 57.54
N SER A 854 47.21 -1.85 58.12
CA SER A 854 46.14 -0.91 57.78
C SER A 854 46.67 0.52 57.68
N GLU A 855 46.25 1.22 56.64
CA GLU A 855 46.59 2.63 56.40
C GLU A 855 45.30 3.45 56.26
N GLN A 856 45.27 4.63 56.89
CA GLN A 856 44.11 5.51 56.80
C GLN A 856 44.12 6.29 55.49
N LEU A 857 43.01 6.20 54.74
CA LEU A 857 42.83 6.97 53.51
C LEU A 857 42.34 8.39 53.81
N PRO A 858 42.57 9.37 52.91
CA PRO A 858 42.08 10.73 53.08
C PRO A 858 40.56 10.80 53.37
N GLU A 859 40.14 11.74 54.22
CA GLU A 859 38.73 11.83 54.69
C GLU A 859 37.69 12.10 53.59
N ASP A 860 38.14 12.59 52.43
CA ASP A 860 37.29 12.96 51.29
C ASP A 860 37.42 12.00 50.10
N THR A 861 38.08 10.85 50.28
CA THR A 861 38.30 9.84 49.23
C THR A 861 37.00 9.50 48.47
N PHE A 862 35.91 9.22 49.20
CA PHE A 862 34.61 8.91 48.59
C PHE A 862 33.68 10.13 48.43
N LYS A 863 34.17 11.37 48.63
CA LYS A 863 33.40 12.62 48.45
C LYS A 863 33.80 13.42 47.21
N GLY A 864 34.85 13.02 46.49
CA GLY A 864 35.35 13.72 45.31
C GLY A 864 34.35 13.80 44.16
N VAL A 865 34.54 14.79 43.27
CA VAL A 865 33.70 15.04 42.07
C VAL A 865 33.62 13.82 41.15
N ASP A 866 34.65 12.97 41.18
CA ASP A 866 34.78 11.75 40.38
C ASP A 866 34.06 10.53 40.98
N SER A 867 33.52 10.64 42.21
CA SER A 867 32.79 9.53 42.83
C SER A 867 31.35 9.48 42.35
N PHE A 868 30.97 8.36 41.75
CA PHE A 868 29.61 8.09 41.27
C PHE A 868 28.55 8.14 42.39
N ARG A 869 28.95 7.80 43.64
CA ARG A 869 28.11 7.93 44.84
C ARG A 869 28.93 8.40 46.03
N HIS A 870 28.60 9.58 46.54
CA HIS A 870 29.32 10.13 47.68
C HIS A 870 28.94 9.44 49.00
N THR A 871 29.94 9.20 49.84
CA THR A 871 29.75 8.83 51.25
C THR A 871 30.72 9.60 52.15
N GLY A 872 30.28 9.91 53.37
CA GLY A 872 31.09 10.57 54.40
C GLY A 872 31.88 9.60 55.28
N VAL A 873 31.88 8.31 54.96
CA VAL A 873 32.56 7.28 55.72
C VAL A 873 34.07 7.42 55.55
N ARG A 874 34.79 7.58 56.66
CA ARG A 874 36.26 7.47 56.68
C ARG A 874 36.64 6.01 56.48
N THR A 875 37.67 5.77 55.67
CA THR A 875 38.06 4.42 55.22
C THR A 875 39.54 4.16 55.43
N ARG A 876 39.90 2.87 55.48
CA ARG A 876 41.27 2.38 55.54
C ARG A 876 41.54 1.39 54.41
N LEU A 877 42.77 1.40 53.90
CA LEU A 877 43.32 0.33 53.09
C LEU A 877 43.89 -0.74 54.03
N VAL A 878 43.52 -2.00 53.82
CA VAL A 878 43.99 -3.14 54.61
C VAL A 878 44.69 -4.11 53.68
N VAL A 879 45.90 -4.54 54.05
CA VAL A 879 46.69 -5.52 53.29
C VAL A 879 47.06 -6.68 54.21
N ILE A 880 46.75 -7.90 53.77
CA ILE A 880 47.00 -9.13 54.53
C ILE A 880 47.57 -10.20 53.58
N ASP A 881 48.63 -10.87 54.03
CA ASP A 881 49.24 -12.02 53.36
C ASP A 881 48.89 -13.31 54.12
N ARG A 882 48.72 -14.44 53.41
CA ARG A 882 48.36 -15.75 54.01
C ARG A 882 49.53 -16.73 54.09
#